data_AF-A0A419EC42-F1
#
_entry.id   AF-A0A419EC42-F1
#
_cell.length_a   1.000
_cell.length_b   1.000
_cell.length_c   1.000
_cell.angle_alpha   90.00
_cell.angle_beta   90.00
_cell.angle_gamma   90.00
#
_symmetry.space_group_name_H-M   'P 1'
#
loop_
_entity.id
_entity.type
_entity.pdbx_description
1 polymer ?
#
loop_
_entity_poly.entity_id
_entity_poly.type
_entity_poly.pdbx_seq_one_letter_code
_entity_poly.pdbx_strand_id
1 'polypeptide(L)'
;MMDNNFLPPEDRELAEQLESLAKRVTPSVTFERELEKQLMQTQSPEPKARGFIARAMPVIGLALGLLVLALVLTRILRTIPPQPAAGNTPAICPVTEPNGSLPPGGTIESVNYLGNDELWTGLWPNGKVYMQLENKNPDGSFSMKWWWWRGVSGALTIEGRRLDGEADPLRANIPEGYGETGFQVAELIFPTTGCWQVMGRVGNSSLTFVTEVVFGEPTPTPEPIIVTSVVTQPSGETYDWHGTPLTLNVPLPDAPAEAAVYNYQSEKLASLDDARALAAQFGMNGQVYETNGEIPTTKDFLIVDGNQRLHVRSDQYFQYFPDYPRYIAAVNGGTPPKNAAELIDEFMKTHGFDFAYEIRRSEVYGGYVAAPLTPDGHIICYEYFKCAGLHFQLDAQGILYMDSMLPKYETIGQYGIISAEEAFQRFIDPESMANQGMGGMMEGMNSFAPPYQTWLRPRPLDTTITLFGWLNSIPSLEGGAPLVSLDGYTTTGNTADIPAAFDNTFVEATGQFHETVGLRTFELESWKVYDGFEDGLLGTINQQNGQVILNTVDDEILVLPDASDLPLPLDNAFVIGVRVGDTFEWKSIDLRNMQGGGGGGGGSGFYRLNLTGTPVPFPTAIPRVEGGGGGGGGGSIKSYLVQEGDTINSIAAANGITPEELMRLNGMTDASQLQVGQTLTIRSETMSLPQSVEGLRGYLSITIYKQTDGNQRADYGFINDTIPFPYMTLEGEDLEALQAYQNLPVDVWGTMEIREGQIVLKVERYEIPFPDLQFQILRGKQTPVTLDGETATLFTTDDGKTYVQFNPGGGTDGSTVGNLDDEVLIEALIVPEESFGGYPALRVFSAASAINPKNGEAQELQISADKIYIVDEAMEGPPTQPTLVIERVQLVYYMPEPRYQVNELSPDQRYLQPAWLFTGHYSNGTGFFVLVQALQQEFLLPEMMPFAEPG
;
A
#
# COMPACT_ATOMS: atom_id res chain seq x y z
N MET A 1 -21.07 -48.78 -27.40
CA MET A 1 -21.73 -49.76 -28.29
C MET A 1 -22.49 -50.76 -27.43
N MET A 2 -23.80 -50.57 -27.28
CA MET A 2 -24.76 -51.62 -26.86
C MET A 2 -25.77 -51.77 -28.01
N ASP A 3 -26.17 -53.02 -28.27
CA ASP A 3 -26.89 -53.45 -29.47
C ASP A 3 -28.41 -53.17 -29.34
N ASN A 4 -28.96 -52.29 -30.20
CA ASN A 4 -30.32 -51.71 -30.11
C ASN A 4 -31.47 -52.66 -30.51
N ASN A 5 -31.27 -53.98 -30.48
CA ASN A 5 -32.22 -54.95 -31.02
C ASN A 5 -33.25 -55.49 -30.01
N PHE A 6 -33.39 -54.90 -28.82
CA PHE A 6 -34.35 -55.36 -27.79
C PHE A 6 -35.38 -54.32 -27.33
N LEU A 7 -35.53 -53.18 -28.02
CA LEU A 7 -36.55 -52.18 -27.68
C LEU A 7 -37.81 -52.31 -28.56
N PRO A 8 -39.02 -52.21 -27.98
CA PRO A 8 -40.29 -52.15 -28.72
C PRO A 8 -40.32 -50.98 -29.73
N PRO A 9 -41.09 -51.07 -30.83
CA PRO A 9 -41.09 -50.06 -31.90
C PRO A 9 -41.43 -48.65 -31.42
N GLU A 10 -42.35 -48.52 -30.45
CA GLU A 10 -42.73 -47.23 -29.84
C GLU A 10 -41.61 -46.55 -29.04
N ASP A 11 -40.61 -47.29 -28.54
CA ASP A 11 -39.53 -46.75 -27.71
C ASP A 11 -38.25 -46.43 -28.50
N ARG A 12 -38.18 -46.84 -29.77
CA ARG A 12 -37.01 -46.57 -30.63
C ARG A 12 -36.92 -45.10 -31.02
N GLU A 13 -38.04 -44.45 -31.25
CA GLU A 13 -38.10 -43.03 -31.61
C GLU A 13 -37.70 -42.14 -30.42
N LEU A 14 -38.10 -42.51 -29.20
CA LEU A 14 -37.70 -41.82 -27.98
C LEU A 14 -36.20 -42.00 -27.69
N ALA A 15 -35.66 -43.21 -27.90
CA ALA A 15 -34.23 -43.49 -27.73
C ALA A 15 -33.36 -42.71 -28.72
N GLU A 16 -33.75 -42.62 -30.01
CA GLU A 16 -33.04 -41.82 -31.01
C GLU A 16 -33.10 -40.31 -30.72
N GLN A 17 -34.24 -39.81 -30.21
CA GLN A 17 -34.38 -38.41 -29.80
C GLN A 17 -33.50 -38.07 -28.59
N LEU A 18 -33.47 -38.94 -27.57
CA LEU A 18 -32.62 -38.79 -26.39
C LEU A 18 -31.13 -38.87 -26.72
N GLU A 19 -30.72 -39.74 -27.63
CA GLU A 19 -29.31 -39.83 -28.07
C GLU A 19 -28.89 -38.59 -28.90
N SER A 20 -29.83 -37.97 -29.63
CA SER A 20 -29.60 -36.70 -30.35
C SER A 20 -29.57 -35.47 -29.44
N LEU A 21 -30.27 -35.52 -28.30
CA LEU A 21 -30.24 -34.51 -27.23
C LEU A 21 -28.98 -34.63 -26.39
N ALA A 22 -28.58 -35.85 -26.01
CA ALA A 22 -27.35 -36.12 -25.27
C ALA A 22 -26.08 -35.74 -26.07
N LYS A 23 -26.10 -35.83 -27.40
CA LYS A 23 -24.99 -35.33 -28.26
C LYS A 23 -24.92 -33.80 -28.39
N ARG A 24 -25.93 -33.07 -27.93
CA ARG A 24 -26.00 -31.59 -27.98
C ARG A 24 -25.85 -30.93 -26.61
N VAL A 25 -25.77 -31.72 -25.55
CA VAL A 25 -25.54 -31.25 -24.19
C VAL A 25 -24.18 -31.78 -23.75
N THR A 26 -23.16 -30.94 -23.78
CA THR A 26 -21.91 -31.19 -23.06
C THR A 26 -22.18 -30.92 -21.59
N PRO A 27 -22.21 -31.92 -20.70
CA PRO A 27 -22.35 -31.65 -19.28
C PRO A 27 -21.14 -30.84 -18.80
N SER A 28 -21.37 -29.87 -17.91
CA SER A 28 -20.27 -29.13 -17.31
C SER A 28 -19.39 -30.07 -16.48
N VAL A 29 -18.10 -29.79 -16.43
CA VAL A 29 -17.11 -30.56 -15.64
C VAL A 29 -17.53 -30.64 -14.16
N THR A 30 -18.28 -29.66 -13.68
CA THR A 30 -18.89 -29.61 -12.35
C THR A 30 -19.93 -30.71 -12.15
N PHE A 31 -20.81 -30.95 -13.14
CA PHE A 31 -21.80 -32.02 -13.07
C PHE A 31 -21.14 -33.40 -13.13
N GLU A 32 -20.09 -33.57 -13.95
CA GLU A 32 -19.32 -34.82 -14.00
C GLU A 32 -18.60 -35.11 -12.68
N ARG A 33 -17.96 -34.10 -12.06
CA ARG A 33 -17.31 -34.26 -10.73
C ARG A 33 -18.31 -34.56 -9.63
N GLU A 34 -19.49 -33.96 -9.64
CA GLU A 34 -20.51 -34.21 -8.61
C GLU A 34 -21.11 -35.61 -8.76
N LEU A 35 -21.34 -36.07 -9.99
CA LEU A 35 -21.79 -37.43 -10.27
C LEU A 35 -20.73 -38.48 -9.86
N GLU A 36 -19.45 -38.20 -10.13
CA GLU A 36 -18.33 -39.07 -9.75
C GLU A 36 -18.18 -39.14 -8.21
N LYS A 37 -18.36 -38.00 -7.52
CA LYS A 37 -18.35 -37.92 -6.05
C LYS A 37 -19.51 -38.71 -5.42
N GLN A 38 -20.71 -38.65 -6.00
CA GLN A 38 -21.88 -39.43 -5.53
C GLN A 38 -21.75 -40.93 -5.82
N LEU A 39 -21.14 -41.30 -6.96
CA LEU A 39 -20.82 -42.70 -7.28
C LEU A 39 -19.73 -43.27 -6.37
N MET A 40 -18.76 -42.46 -5.94
CA MET A 40 -17.75 -42.89 -4.96
C MET A 40 -18.32 -43.02 -3.54
N GLN A 41 -19.32 -42.22 -3.17
CA GLN A 41 -19.97 -42.31 -1.85
C GLN A 41 -20.92 -43.51 -1.69
N THR A 42 -21.36 -44.12 -2.80
CA THR A 42 -22.27 -45.29 -2.78
C THR A 42 -21.53 -46.64 -2.76
N GLN A 43 -20.20 -46.66 -2.83
CA GLN A 43 -19.37 -47.86 -2.65
C GLN A 43 -18.56 -47.81 -1.36
N SER A 44 -19.18 -48.10 -0.22
CA SER A 44 -18.48 -48.57 0.98
C SER A 44 -19.31 -49.65 1.68
N PRO A 45 -18.79 -50.88 1.85
CA PRO A 45 -19.49 -51.95 2.55
C PRO A 45 -19.35 -51.79 4.07
N GLU A 46 -20.46 -51.95 4.80
CA GLU A 46 -20.52 -51.95 6.27
C GLU A 46 -19.65 -53.05 6.92
N PRO A 47 -19.21 -52.87 8.19
CA PRO A 47 -18.28 -53.79 8.86
C PRO A 47 -19.00 -54.89 9.66
N LYS A 48 -18.47 -56.12 9.63
CA LYS A 48 -18.76 -57.15 10.65
C LYS A 48 -17.49 -57.68 11.32
N ALA A 49 -17.45 -57.41 12.63
CA ALA A 49 -16.83 -58.07 13.77
C ALA A 49 -15.87 -59.28 13.65
N ARG A 50 -14.84 -59.22 14.54
CA ARG A 50 -14.13 -60.27 15.32
C ARG A 50 -13.00 -61.10 14.66
N GLY A 51 -11.78 -60.97 15.24
CA GLY A 51 -11.02 -62.12 15.77
C GLY A 51 -9.55 -62.35 15.30
N PHE A 52 -8.61 -62.17 16.24
CA PHE A 52 -7.37 -62.96 16.51
C PHE A 52 -6.29 -63.27 15.42
N ILE A 53 -5.05 -62.82 15.71
CA ILE A 53 -3.69 -63.43 15.61
C ILE A 53 -3.33 -64.32 14.38
N ALA A 54 -2.29 -63.93 13.60
CA ALA A 54 -1.01 -64.68 13.35
C ALA A 54 -0.28 -64.38 12.00
N ARG A 55 0.98 -63.88 12.12
CA ARG A 55 2.25 -64.21 11.39
C ARG A 55 2.37 -64.38 9.84
N ALA A 56 3.35 -63.61 9.33
CA ALA A 56 4.56 -63.99 8.56
C ALA A 56 4.64 -63.77 7.02
N MET A 57 5.69 -63.01 6.62
CA MET A 57 6.17 -62.70 5.24
C MET A 57 6.99 -63.86 4.61
N PRO A 58 7.56 -63.68 3.38
CA PRO A 58 8.96 -63.21 3.36
C PRO A 58 9.33 -62.15 2.31
N VAL A 59 10.19 -61.24 2.79
CA VAL A 59 11.01 -60.22 2.10
C VAL A 59 12.41 -60.81 1.89
N ILE A 60 12.81 -61.08 0.64
CA ILE A 60 14.21 -61.43 0.27
C ILE A 60 14.68 -60.73 -1.02
N GLY A 61 13.79 -60.22 -1.87
CA GLY A 61 14.17 -59.60 -3.15
C GLY A 61 14.78 -58.20 -3.07
N LEU A 62 14.41 -57.40 -2.07
CA LEU A 62 14.73 -55.96 -2.04
C LEU A 62 16.15 -55.64 -1.52
N ALA A 63 16.71 -56.50 -0.65
CA ALA A 63 18.01 -56.25 -0.03
C ALA A 63 19.20 -56.50 -0.99
N LEU A 64 19.05 -57.39 -1.96
CA LEU A 64 20.11 -57.70 -2.93
C LEU A 64 20.22 -56.65 -4.05
N GLY A 65 19.13 -55.98 -4.40
CA GLY A 65 19.13 -54.92 -5.43
C GLY A 65 19.87 -53.65 -4.98
N LEU A 66 19.70 -53.26 -3.71
CA LEU A 66 20.31 -52.04 -3.17
C LEU A 66 21.84 -52.16 -2.99
N LEU A 67 22.34 -53.38 -2.74
CA LEU A 67 23.77 -53.61 -2.52
C LEU A 67 24.58 -53.58 -3.82
N VAL A 68 23.97 -53.97 -4.95
CA VAL A 68 24.61 -53.90 -6.27
C VAL A 68 24.68 -52.45 -6.78
N LEU A 69 23.66 -51.65 -6.50
CA LEU A 69 23.61 -50.24 -6.92
C LEU A 69 24.70 -49.38 -6.22
N ALA A 70 24.93 -49.61 -4.92
CA ALA A 70 25.94 -48.91 -4.15
C ALA A 70 27.40 -49.21 -4.61
N LEU A 71 27.64 -50.42 -5.12
CA LEU A 71 28.95 -50.84 -5.63
C LEU A 71 29.29 -50.27 -7.02
N VAL A 72 28.28 -49.92 -7.81
CA VAL A 72 28.46 -49.29 -9.13
C VAL A 72 28.75 -47.79 -8.98
N LEU A 73 28.03 -47.10 -8.08
CA LEU A 73 28.23 -45.67 -7.80
C LEU A 73 29.62 -45.37 -7.22
N THR A 74 30.16 -46.25 -6.38
CA THR A 74 31.50 -46.08 -5.79
C THR A 74 32.66 -46.28 -6.77
N ARG A 75 32.43 -46.93 -7.92
CA ARG A 75 33.46 -47.08 -8.97
C ARG A 75 33.53 -45.89 -9.93
N ILE A 76 32.42 -45.18 -10.16
CA ILE A 76 32.37 -44.04 -11.09
C ILE A 76 33.07 -42.80 -10.48
N LEU A 77 32.95 -42.61 -9.16
CA LEU A 77 33.56 -41.48 -8.43
C LEU A 77 35.09 -41.52 -8.31
N ARG A 78 35.77 -42.62 -8.70
CA ARG A 78 37.23 -42.78 -8.55
C ARG A 78 38.06 -42.49 -9.82
N THR A 79 37.47 -41.92 -10.88
CA THR A 79 38.17 -41.75 -12.18
C THR A 79 38.36 -40.30 -12.65
N ILE A 80 38.10 -39.29 -11.81
CA ILE A 80 38.30 -37.87 -12.17
C ILE A 80 39.62 -37.36 -11.54
N PRO A 81 40.62 -36.90 -12.33
CA PRO A 81 41.84 -36.29 -11.81
C PRO A 81 41.61 -34.83 -11.37
N PRO A 82 42.36 -34.30 -10.37
CA PRO A 82 42.17 -32.94 -9.89
C PRO A 82 42.84 -31.90 -10.80
N GLN A 83 42.13 -30.83 -11.10
CA GLN A 83 42.63 -29.66 -11.85
C GLN A 83 43.21 -28.61 -10.88
N PRO A 84 44.30 -27.89 -11.23
CA PRO A 84 44.96 -26.96 -10.33
C PRO A 84 44.18 -25.64 -10.15
N ALA A 85 44.27 -25.09 -8.93
CA ALA A 85 43.60 -23.86 -8.51
C ALA A 85 44.05 -22.63 -9.31
N ALA A 86 43.08 -21.86 -9.81
CA ALA A 86 43.26 -20.53 -10.36
C ALA A 86 43.45 -19.51 -9.23
N GLY A 87 44.35 -18.54 -9.44
CA GLY A 87 44.71 -17.51 -8.47
C GLY A 87 43.79 -16.28 -8.45
N ASN A 88 43.67 -15.73 -7.23
CA ASN A 88 43.43 -14.35 -6.80
C ASN A 88 42.36 -13.48 -7.52
N THR A 89 41.13 -13.58 -7.01
CA THR A 89 40.13 -12.49 -6.82
C THR A 89 40.46 -11.72 -5.52
N PRO A 90 40.01 -10.46 -5.30
CA PRO A 90 40.13 -9.82 -3.99
C PRO A 90 39.31 -10.64 -2.99
N ALA A 91 39.98 -11.24 -2.00
CA ALA A 91 39.37 -12.27 -1.17
C ALA A 91 38.42 -11.65 -0.14
N ILE A 92 37.12 -11.66 -0.45
CA ILE A 92 36.07 -11.62 0.57
C ILE A 92 36.37 -12.71 1.59
N CYS A 93 36.26 -12.38 2.88
CA CYS A 93 36.54 -13.33 3.96
C CYS A 93 35.65 -14.58 3.81
N PRO A 94 36.20 -15.78 3.60
CA PRO A 94 35.39 -16.97 3.39
C PRO A 94 34.92 -17.53 4.73
N VAL A 95 34.07 -16.77 5.43
CA VAL A 95 33.58 -17.09 6.77
C VAL A 95 32.83 -18.42 6.75
N THR A 96 32.95 -19.19 7.84
CA THR A 96 32.27 -20.48 7.97
C THR A 96 30.85 -20.28 8.47
N GLU A 97 29.89 -20.87 7.77
CA GLU A 97 28.48 -20.87 8.19
C GLU A 97 28.19 -21.96 9.23
N PRO A 98 27.22 -21.75 10.14
CA PRO A 98 26.78 -22.80 11.05
C PRO A 98 26.15 -23.96 10.27
N ASN A 99 26.36 -25.19 10.74
CA ASN A 99 25.78 -26.39 10.12
C ASN A 99 24.60 -26.96 10.91
N GLY A 100 24.16 -26.26 11.95
CA GLY A 100 22.99 -26.62 12.76
C GLY A 100 23.19 -27.86 13.64
N SER A 101 24.39 -28.45 13.70
CA SER A 101 24.69 -29.56 14.60
C SER A 101 24.71 -29.05 16.05
N LEU A 102 23.75 -29.49 16.84
CA LEU A 102 23.59 -29.05 18.23
C LEU A 102 24.54 -29.81 19.16
N PRO A 103 25.27 -29.12 20.07
CA PRO A 103 26.07 -29.78 21.08
C PRO A 103 25.19 -30.51 22.12
N PRO A 104 25.73 -31.49 22.87
CA PRO A 104 25.00 -32.16 23.94
C PRO A 104 24.47 -31.16 24.98
N GLY A 105 23.14 -31.06 25.09
CA GLY A 105 22.45 -30.12 25.98
C GLY A 105 22.15 -28.74 25.38
N GLY A 106 22.44 -28.50 24.10
CA GLY A 106 22.04 -27.29 23.38
C GLY A 106 20.53 -27.25 23.06
N THR A 107 19.94 -26.06 23.07
CA THR A 107 18.55 -25.82 22.63
C THR A 107 18.52 -25.35 21.18
N ILE A 108 17.39 -25.56 20.49
CA ILE A 108 17.18 -25.16 19.08
C ILE A 108 17.17 -23.62 18.89
N GLU A 109 17.03 -22.86 19.98
CA GLU A 109 16.88 -21.40 19.95
C GLU A 109 18.17 -20.63 19.57
N SER A 110 19.35 -21.27 19.58
CA SER A 110 20.59 -20.64 19.11
C SER A 110 21.14 -21.35 17.86
N VAL A 111 20.83 -20.82 16.68
CA VAL A 111 21.13 -21.43 15.37
C VAL A 111 22.60 -21.35 14.91
N ASN A 112 23.52 -20.83 15.73
CA ASN A 112 24.89 -20.49 15.32
C ASN A 112 25.96 -21.54 15.74
N TYR A 113 25.63 -22.83 15.72
CA TYR A 113 26.59 -23.89 16.05
C TYR A 113 27.22 -24.52 14.82
N LEU A 114 28.51 -24.85 14.97
CA LEU A 114 29.24 -25.71 14.06
C LEU A 114 29.65 -26.97 14.82
N GLY A 115 29.33 -28.15 14.28
CA GLY A 115 29.62 -29.43 14.94
C GLY A 115 29.85 -30.60 13.98
N ASN A 116 30.55 -31.63 14.45
CA ASN A 116 30.80 -32.87 13.70
C ASN A 116 30.49 -34.13 14.52
N ASP A 117 29.56 -34.03 15.46
CA ASP A 117 29.15 -35.09 16.41
C ASP A 117 30.21 -35.52 17.44
N GLU A 118 31.45 -35.03 17.33
CA GLU A 118 32.55 -35.29 18.26
C GLU A 118 33.08 -34.01 18.94
N LEU A 119 32.99 -32.87 18.25
CA LEU A 119 33.42 -31.56 18.71
C LEU A 119 32.47 -30.50 18.16
N TRP A 120 32.12 -29.51 18.99
CA TRP A 120 31.31 -28.36 18.59
C TRP A 120 31.92 -27.05 19.06
N THR A 121 31.61 -25.97 18.36
CA THR A 121 31.88 -24.60 18.77
C THR A 121 30.75 -23.65 18.36
N GLY A 122 30.67 -22.50 19.04
CA GLY A 122 29.78 -21.41 18.63
C GLY A 122 30.44 -20.52 17.59
N LEU A 123 29.67 -20.08 16.60
CA LEU A 123 30.04 -19.08 15.62
C LEU A 123 29.32 -17.76 15.91
N TRP A 124 29.97 -16.64 15.58
CA TRP A 124 29.34 -15.34 15.66
C TRP A 124 28.43 -15.09 14.45
N PRO A 125 27.36 -14.27 14.58
CA PRO A 125 26.49 -13.91 13.47
C PRO A 125 27.30 -13.38 12.27
N ASN A 126 26.95 -13.82 11.07
CA ASN A 126 27.62 -13.47 9.81
C ASN A 126 29.13 -13.78 9.78
N GLY A 127 29.63 -14.61 10.70
CA GLY A 127 31.03 -15.02 10.78
C GLY A 127 32.01 -13.89 11.17
N LYS A 128 31.51 -12.74 11.65
CA LYS A 128 32.30 -11.54 11.97
C LYS A 128 32.31 -11.24 13.46
N VAL A 129 33.48 -10.83 13.96
CA VAL A 129 33.74 -10.55 15.37
C VAL A 129 34.33 -9.15 15.53
N TYR A 130 33.66 -8.32 16.32
CA TYR A 130 34.18 -7.03 16.76
C TYR A 130 34.80 -7.16 18.15
N MET A 131 36.09 -6.86 18.26
CA MET A 131 36.86 -6.94 19.50
C MET A 131 36.82 -5.61 20.24
N GLN A 132 36.19 -5.59 21.41
CA GLN A 132 36.06 -4.39 22.23
C GLN A 132 37.40 -3.96 22.82
N LEU A 133 37.60 -2.65 22.96
CA LEU A 133 38.85 -2.06 23.49
C LEU A 133 39.26 -2.60 24.87
N GLU A 134 38.29 -3.00 25.69
CA GLU A 134 38.52 -3.63 26.99
C GLU A 134 39.18 -5.02 26.92
N ASN A 135 39.10 -5.69 25.76
CA ASN A 135 39.71 -6.98 25.50
C ASN A 135 41.14 -6.88 24.94
N LYS A 136 41.71 -5.66 24.89
CA LYS A 136 43.05 -5.42 24.38
C LYS A 136 44.11 -5.81 25.42
N ASN A 137 44.99 -6.73 25.03
CA ASN A 137 46.15 -7.14 25.82
C ASN A 137 47.29 -6.10 25.73
N PRO A 138 48.21 -6.07 26.71
CA PRO A 138 49.35 -5.15 26.70
C PRO A 138 50.26 -5.25 25.47
N ASP A 139 50.30 -6.41 24.82
CA ASP A 139 51.09 -6.64 23.60
C ASP A 139 50.37 -6.22 22.30
N GLY A 140 49.18 -5.62 22.42
CA GLY A 140 48.39 -5.13 21.30
C GLY A 140 47.44 -6.15 20.66
N SER A 141 47.51 -7.41 21.07
CA SER A 141 46.55 -8.44 20.68
C SER A 141 45.19 -8.26 21.39
N PHE A 142 44.13 -8.88 20.88
CA PHE A 142 42.83 -8.91 21.55
C PHE A 142 42.47 -10.35 21.92
N SER A 143 41.94 -10.54 23.13
CA SER A 143 41.52 -11.86 23.59
C SER A 143 40.03 -11.94 23.86
N MET A 144 39.40 -13.06 23.48
CA MET A 144 38.00 -13.29 23.78
C MET A 144 37.75 -14.73 24.21
N LYS A 145 36.73 -14.90 25.05
CA LYS A 145 36.25 -16.22 25.45
C LYS A 145 35.49 -16.87 24.30
N TRP A 146 35.75 -18.14 24.06
CA TRP A 146 35.18 -18.93 22.98
C TRP A 146 34.75 -20.30 23.48
N TRP A 147 33.52 -20.68 23.13
CA TRP A 147 32.88 -21.89 23.66
C TRP A 147 33.18 -23.12 22.81
N TRP A 148 33.47 -24.24 23.48
CA TRP A 148 33.71 -25.55 22.88
C TRP A 148 32.94 -26.63 23.64
N TRP A 149 32.47 -27.66 22.93
CA TRP A 149 31.89 -28.86 23.54
C TRP A 149 32.61 -30.10 23.00
N ARG A 150 33.10 -30.95 23.90
CA ARG A 150 33.80 -32.19 23.57
C ARG A 150 32.88 -33.39 23.74
N GLY A 151 32.51 -34.03 22.64
CA GLY A 151 31.79 -35.31 22.63
C GLY A 151 32.71 -36.51 22.88
N VAL A 152 34.02 -36.34 22.64
CA VAL A 152 35.06 -37.34 22.88
C VAL A 152 35.98 -36.93 24.04
N SER A 153 36.52 -37.93 24.74
CA SER A 153 37.42 -37.71 25.88
C SER A 153 38.79 -37.20 25.43
N GLY A 154 39.25 -36.11 26.01
CA GLY A 154 40.63 -35.63 25.85
C GLY A 154 40.81 -34.13 26.00
N ALA A 155 42.06 -33.70 25.93
CA ALA A 155 42.44 -32.29 26.01
C ALA A 155 42.16 -31.56 24.68
N LEU A 156 41.53 -30.39 24.79
CA LEU A 156 41.35 -29.46 23.67
C LEU A 156 42.68 -28.78 23.34
N THR A 157 43.00 -28.72 22.06
CA THR A 157 44.08 -27.89 21.51
C THR A 157 43.50 -27.01 20.42
N ILE A 158 43.94 -25.76 20.32
CA ILE A 158 43.43 -24.81 19.33
C ILE A 158 44.62 -24.15 18.64
N GLU A 159 44.58 -24.12 17.32
CA GLU A 159 45.52 -23.39 16.47
C GLU A 159 44.76 -22.53 15.48
N GLY A 160 45.37 -21.44 15.00
CA GLY A 160 44.76 -20.61 13.98
C GLY A 160 45.77 -19.79 13.20
N ARG A 161 45.39 -19.41 11.99
CA ARG A 161 46.22 -18.63 11.06
C ARG A 161 45.39 -17.58 10.33
N ARG A 162 46.04 -16.48 9.97
CA ARG A 162 45.47 -15.46 9.10
C ARG A 162 45.45 -15.94 7.65
N LEU A 163 44.36 -15.67 6.93
CA LEU A 163 44.14 -16.08 5.54
C LEU A 163 44.36 -14.96 4.53
N ASP A 164 44.12 -13.72 4.94
CA ASP A 164 44.09 -12.51 4.09
C ASP A 164 45.34 -11.63 4.27
N GLY A 165 46.34 -12.09 5.01
CA GLY A 165 47.58 -11.35 5.25
C GLY A 165 48.55 -12.10 6.16
N GLU A 166 49.75 -11.55 6.34
CA GLU A 166 50.73 -12.09 7.29
C GLU A 166 50.42 -11.66 8.73
N ALA A 167 50.43 -12.61 9.65
CA ALA A 167 50.34 -12.39 11.08
C ALA A 167 50.92 -13.59 11.85
N ASP A 168 51.33 -13.36 13.09
CA ASP A 168 51.66 -14.46 14.01
C ASP A 168 50.45 -15.41 14.19
N PRO A 169 50.66 -16.71 14.47
CA PRO A 169 49.55 -17.63 14.71
C PRO A 169 48.64 -17.19 15.86
N LEU A 170 47.37 -17.57 15.78
CA LEU A 170 46.44 -17.42 16.89
C LEU A 170 47.00 -18.12 18.13
N ARG A 171 46.99 -17.45 19.27
CA ARG A 171 47.31 -18.06 20.55
C ARG A 171 46.02 -18.43 21.26
N ALA A 172 46.02 -19.54 22.00
CA ALA A 172 44.87 -19.96 22.79
C ALA A 172 45.30 -20.28 24.22
N ASN A 173 44.50 -19.83 25.19
CA ASN A 173 44.65 -20.18 26.59
C ASN A 173 43.46 -21.06 26.99
N ILE A 174 43.74 -22.31 27.38
CA ILE A 174 42.75 -23.36 27.59
C ILE A 174 42.79 -23.75 29.08
N PRO A 175 41.83 -23.31 29.90
CA PRO A 175 41.83 -23.56 31.33
C PRO A 175 41.60 -25.04 31.65
N GLU A 176 42.33 -25.55 32.64
CA GLU A 176 42.08 -26.86 33.25
C GLU A 176 40.81 -26.81 34.13
N GLY A 177 40.20 -27.97 34.41
CA GLY A 177 39.07 -28.10 35.35
C GLY A 177 37.68 -28.34 34.74
N TYR A 178 37.55 -28.37 33.40
CA TYR A 178 36.29 -28.66 32.69
C TYR A 178 36.04 -30.16 32.43
N GLY A 179 36.75 -31.05 33.12
CA GLY A 179 36.64 -32.50 32.93
C GLY A 179 37.16 -33.00 31.58
N GLU A 180 36.98 -34.30 31.33
CA GLU A 180 37.49 -34.96 30.11
C GLU A 180 36.56 -34.80 28.89
N THR A 181 35.28 -34.50 29.10
CA THR A 181 34.24 -34.30 28.08
C THR A 181 33.30 -33.15 28.46
N GLY A 182 32.46 -32.71 27.52
CA GLY A 182 31.45 -31.67 27.75
C GLY A 182 31.93 -30.26 27.42
N PHE A 183 31.22 -29.27 27.96
CA PHE A 183 31.48 -27.85 27.73
C PHE A 183 32.85 -27.41 28.27
N GLN A 184 33.57 -26.57 27.54
CA GLN A 184 34.77 -25.87 27.98
C GLN A 184 34.88 -24.53 27.26
N VAL A 185 35.33 -23.51 27.98
CA VAL A 185 35.64 -22.20 27.41
C VAL A 185 37.15 -22.13 27.18
N ALA A 186 37.58 -21.70 26.00
CA ALA A 186 38.95 -21.34 25.69
C ALA A 186 39.04 -19.84 25.40
N GLU A 187 40.14 -19.21 25.76
CA GLU A 187 40.43 -17.82 25.37
C GLU A 187 41.22 -17.83 24.06
N LEU A 188 40.68 -17.22 23.00
CA LEU A 188 41.37 -17.04 21.72
C LEU A 188 41.98 -15.65 21.66
N ILE A 189 43.26 -15.56 21.29
CA ILE A 189 44.06 -14.33 21.32
C ILE A 189 44.53 -14.02 19.91
N PHE A 190 43.89 -13.03 19.29
CA PHE A 190 44.14 -12.61 17.92
C PHE A 190 45.16 -11.46 17.88
N PRO A 191 46.25 -11.57 17.11
CA PRO A 191 47.27 -10.52 17.04
C PRO A 191 46.89 -9.36 16.10
N THR A 192 46.02 -9.56 15.10
CA THR A 192 45.63 -8.52 14.14
C THR A 192 44.18 -8.66 13.67
N THR A 193 43.59 -7.54 13.20
CA THR A 193 42.35 -7.54 12.38
C THR A 193 42.58 -8.29 11.07
N GLY A 194 41.59 -9.07 10.62
CA GLY A 194 41.61 -9.80 9.35
C GLY A 194 40.82 -11.11 9.39
N CYS A 195 40.98 -11.93 8.35
CA CYS A 195 40.36 -13.24 8.21
C CYS A 195 41.16 -14.34 8.88
N TRP A 196 40.56 -15.02 9.84
CA TRP A 196 41.23 -16.05 10.64
C TRP A 196 40.59 -17.42 10.47
N GLN A 197 41.40 -18.41 10.08
CA GLN A 197 41.05 -19.81 10.17
C GLN A 197 41.47 -20.35 11.55
N VAL A 198 40.52 -20.93 12.28
CA VAL A 198 40.72 -21.49 13.63
C VAL A 198 40.34 -22.96 13.61
N MET A 199 41.15 -23.81 14.24
CA MET A 199 40.92 -25.25 14.34
C MET A 199 41.10 -25.73 15.77
N GLY A 200 40.06 -26.36 16.31
CA GLY A 200 40.10 -27.09 17.58
C GLY A 200 40.30 -28.58 17.34
N ARG A 201 41.08 -29.24 18.19
CA ARG A 201 41.29 -30.70 18.17
C ARG A 201 41.16 -31.32 19.54
N VAL A 202 40.59 -32.53 19.58
CA VAL A 202 40.52 -33.42 20.74
C VAL A 202 40.83 -34.84 20.28
N GLY A 203 41.97 -35.40 20.69
CA GLY A 203 42.41 -36.70 20.19
C GLY A 203 42.59 -36.70 18.67
N ASN A 204 41.82 -37.55 17.96
CA ASN A 204 41.82 -37.61 16.49
C ASN A 204 40.72 -36.75 15.83
N SER A 205 39.84 -36.14 16.63
CA SER A 205 38.73 -35.32 16.16
C SER A 205 39.18 -33.88 15.99
N SER A 206 38.80 -33.23 14.90
CA SER A 206 39.12 -31.83 14.63
C SER A 206 37.95 -31.08 14.01
N LEU A 207 37.79 -29.81 14.36
CA LEU A 207 36.80 -28.91 13.79
C LEU A 207 37.46 -27.59 13.41
N THR A 208 37.21 -27.12 12.19
CA THR A 208 37.83 -25.91 11.63
C THR A 208 36.76 -24.94 11.17
N PHE A 209 36.95 -23.65 11.47
CA PHE A 209 36.11 -22.56 10.99
C PHE A 209 36.94 -21.34 10.58
N VAL A 210 36.33 -20.43 9.85
CA VAL A 210 36.88 -19.15 9.43
C VAL A 210 36.00 -18.03 9.94
N THR A 211 36.60 -16.98 10.50
CA THR A 211 35.91 -15.82 11.04
C THR A 211 36.68 -14.54 10.71
N GLU A 212 35.96 -13.45 10.43
CA GLU A 212 36.54 -12.12 10.26
C GLU A 212 36.64 -11.44 11.63
N VAL A 213 37.83 -10.93 11.98
CA VAL A 213 38.08 -10.25 13.27
C VAL A 213 38.43 -8.79 13.02
N VAL A 214 37.74 -7.88 13.71
CA VAL A 214 37.94 -6.43 13.62
C VAL A 214 38.25 -5.85 15.00
N PHE A 215 39.27 -5.00 15.11
CA PHE A 215 39.67 -4.38 16.37
C PHE A 215 39.08 -2.97 16.51
N GLY A 216 38.41 -2.69 17.64
CA GLY A 216 37.82 -1.39 17.95
C GLY A 216 36.33 -1.28 17.61
N GLU A 217 35.65 -0.31 18.21
CA GLU A 217 34.23 -0.01 17.94
C GLU A 217 34.08 1.10 16.88
N PRO A 218 32.97 1.11 16.11
CA PRO A 218 32.51 2.31 15.41
C PRO A 218 32.25 3.44 16.42
N THR A 219 32.57 4.67 16.04
CA THR A 219 32.25 5.89 16.79
C THR A 219 30.76 5.91 17.18
N PRO A 220 30.38 6.27 18.43
CA PRO A 220 28.98 6.35 18.81
C PRO A 220 28.34 7.59 18.17
N THR A 221 27.62 7.38 17.07
CA THR A 221 26.47 8.19 16.65
C THR A 221 25.32 7.88 17.61
N PRO A 222 24.51 8.87 18.06
CA PRO A 222 23.36 8.59 18.92
C PRO A 222 22.53 7.43 18.35
N GLU A 223 22.26 6.43 19.19
CA GLU A 223 21.55 5.22 18.78
C GLU A 223 20.19 5.61 18.16
N PRO A 224 19.86 5.17 16.93
CA PRO A 224 18.49 5.17 16.49
C PRO A 224 17.68 4.30 17.45
N ILE A 225 16.58 4.83 17.97
CA ILE A 225 15.65 4.06 18.78
C ILE A 225 15.02 3.02 17.86
N ILE A 226 15.55 1.80 17.85
CA ILE A 226 14.85 0.66 17.23
C ILE A 226 13.74 0.28 18.20
N VAL A 227 12.56 0.85 18.02
CA VAL A 227 11.34 0.35 18.66
C VAL A 227 10.97 -0.95 17.97
N THR A 228 11.56 -2.05 18.41
CA THR A 228 10.93 -3.35 18.21
C THR A 228 9.69 -3.35 19.10
N SER A 229 8.52 -3.26 18.48
CA SER A 229 7.23 -3.36 19.17
C SER A 229 7.19 -4.68 19.93
N VAL A 230 7.46 -4.62 21.24
CA VAL A 230 7.24 -5.73 22.15
C VAL A 230 5.73 -5.87 22.27
N VAL A 231 5.16 -6.86 21.56
CA VAL A 231 3.78 -7.28 21.77
C VAL A 231 3.67 -7.74 23.21
N THR A 232 3.13 -6.86 24.04
CA THR A 232 2.78 -7.19 25.42
C THR A 232 1.46 -7.95 25.35
N GLN A 233 1.30 -8.99 26.18
CA GLN A 233 0.05 -9.75 26.21
C GLN A 233 -1.15 -8.85 26.52
N PRO A 234 -2.33 -9.08 25.90
CA PRO A 234 -3.46 -8.18 26.05
C PRO A 234 -3.99 -8.16 27.48
N SER A 235 -3.99 -6.98 28.10
CA SER A 235 -4.64 -6.72 29.39
C SER A 235 -5.49 -5.44 29.38
N GLY A 236 -5.82 -4.93 28.19
CA GLY A 236 -6.48 -3.65 28.00
C GLY A 236 -7.90 -3.58 28.53
N GLU A 237 -8.28 -2.44 29.10
CA GLU A 237 -9.68 -2.09 29.33
C GLU A 237 -10.41 -1.92 27.99
N THR A 238 -11.69 -2.33 27.94
CA THR A 238 -12.53 -2.20 26.75
C THR A 238 -13.51 -1.03 26.95
N TYR A 239 -13.55 -0.15 25.97
CA TYR A 239 -14.41 1.03 25.90
C TYR A 239 -15.46 0.84 24.79
N ASP A 240 -16.55 1.58 24.89
CA ASP A 240 -17.54 1.67 23.82
C ASP A 240 -17.16 2.83 22.89
N TRP A 241 -16.77 2.51 21.66
CA TRP A 241 -16.49 3.49 20.62
C TRP A 241 -17.62 3.44 19.59
N HIS A 242 -18.62 4.28 19.80
CA HIS A 242 -19.80 4.42 18.92
C HIS A 242 -20.54 3.10 18.64
N GLY A 243 -20.70 2.24 19.65
CA GLY A 243 -21.32 0.92 19.51
C GLY A 243 -20.33 -0.20 19.17
N THR A 244 -19.07 0.15 18.88
CA THR A 244 -18.01 -0.79 18.55
C THR A 244 -17.05 -0.98 19.73
N PRO A 245 -16.81 -2.22 20.20
CA PRO A 245 -15.86 -2.46 21.29
C PRO A 245 -14.43 -2.07 20.89
N LEU A 246 -13.83 -1.17 21.66
CA LEU A 246 -12.46 -0.67 21.50
C LEU A 246 -11.59 -1.10 22.69
N THR A 247 -10.56 -1.90 22.44
CA THR A 247 -9.61 -2.32 23.49
C THR A 247 -8.34 -1.48 23.43
N LEU A 248 -7.99 -0.81 24.53
CA LEU A 248 -6.72 -0.11 24.67
C LEU A 248 -5.64 -1.09 25.13
N ASN A 249 -4.86 -1.63 24.19
CA ASN A 249 -3.92 -2.72 24.47
C ASN A 249 -2.54 -2.27 24.96
N VAL A 250 -2.33 -0.96 25.08
CA VAL A 250 -1.09 -0.34 25.54
C VAL A 250 -1.39 0.74 26.56
N PRO A 251 -0.53 0.95 27.57
CA PRO A 251 -0.70 2.07 28.48
C PRO A 251 -0.57 3.40 27.74
N LEU A 252 -1.34 4.41 28.16
CA LEU A 252 -1.19 5.77 27.67
C LEU A 252 0.17 6.33 28.13
N PRO A 253 0.96 6.94 27.22
CA PRO A 253 2.29 7.44 27.56
C PRO A 253 2.22 8.69 28.44
N ASP A 254 3.20 8.82 29.34
CA ASP A 254 3.49 10.11 29.98
C ASP A 254 4.05 11.08 28.92
N ALA A 255 3.60 12.34 28.98
CA ALA A 255 3.97 13.38 28.02
C ALA A 255 4.58 14.60 28.73
N PRO A 256 5.43 15.39 28.05
CA PRO A 256 5.80 16.69 28.57
C PRO A 256 4.56 17.60 28.66
N ALA A 257 4.61 18.60 29.55
CA ALA A 257 3.54 19.60 29.65
C ALA A 257 3.50 20.55 28.45
N GLU A 258 4.60 20.65 27.71
CA GLU A 258 4.78 21.51 26.55
C GLU A 258 5.45 20.72 25.43
N ALA A 259 5.14 21.04 24.17
CA ALA A 259 5.83 20.54 22.99
C ALA A 259 6.15 21.70 22.03
N ALA A 260 7.09 21.45 21.12
CA ALA A 260 7.48 22.47 20.15
C ALA A 260 6.36 22.72 19.15
N VAL A 261 6.43 23.85 18.45
CA VAL A 261 5.79 24.03 17.13
C VAL A 261 6.88 24.48 16.17
N TYR A 262 6.89 23.91 14.97
CA TYR A 262 7.89 24.24 13.95
C TYR A 262 7.25 24.89 12.73
N ASN A 263 8.02 25.75 12.07
CA ASN A 263 7.67 26.33 10.78
C ASN A 263 8.36 25.54 9.67
N TYR A 264 7.58 24.94 8.77
CA TYR A 264 8.06 24.28 7.56
C TYR A 264 8.77 25.28 6.64
N GLN A 265 9.93 24.87 6.14
CA GLN A 265 10.70 25.58 5.14
C GLN A 265 10.38 24.96 3.78
N SER A 266 9.86 25.78 2.87
CA SER A 266 9.59 25.36 1.49
C SER A 266 10.81 24.72 0.85
N GLU A 267 10.59 23.68 0.06
CA GLU A 267 11.66 23.00 -0.66
C GLU A 267 12.45 23.96 -1.55
N LYS A 268 13.72 23.61 -1.78
CA LYS A 268 14.58 24.29 -2.75
C LYS A 268 14.91 23.30 -3.85
N LEU A 269 14.40 23.58 -5.04
CA LEU A 269 14.67 22.78 -6.23
C LEU A 269 16.18 22.63 -6.41
N ALA A 270 16.59 21.42 -6.76
CA ALA A 270 18.00 21.08 -6.88
C ALA A 270 18.65 21.87 -8.03
N SER A 271 19.92 22.22 -7.86
CA SER A 271 20.80 22.56 -8.97
C SER A 271 21.53 21.31 -9.48
N LEU A 272 22.20 21.41 -10.63
CA LEU A 272 23.06 20.32 -11.13
C LEU A 272 24.17 19.94 -10.12
N ASP A 273 24.73 20.93 -9.42
CA ASP A 273 25.75 20.70 -8.40
C ASP A 273 25.18 19.95 -7.19
N ASP A 274 23.94 20.26 -6.78
CA ASP A 274 23.26 19.54 -5.70
C ASP A 274 22.98 18.08 -6.09
N ALA A 275 22.50 17.86 -7.32
CA ALA A 275 22.24 16.53 -7.86
C ALA A 275 23.54 15.69 -7.95
N ARG A 276 24.66 16.32 -8.33
CA ARG A 276 25.99 15.69 -8.35
C ARG A 276 26.51 15.37 -6.96
N ALA A 277 26.31 16.26 -5.99
CA ALA A 277 26.69 16.03 -4.60
C ALA A 277 25.92 14.84 -4.00
N LEU A 278 24.62 14.75 -4.26
CA LEU A 278 23.79 13.62 -3.83
C LEU A 278 24.18 12.32 -4.54
N ALA A 279 24.47 12.36 -5.84
CA ALA A 279 24.99 11.20 -6.57
C ALA A 279 26.30 10.66 -5.95
N ALA A 280 27.21 11.56 -5.56
CA ALA A 280 28.46 11.19 -4.90
C ALA A 280 28.24 10.52 -3.52
N GLN A 281 27.18 10.91 -2.79
CA GLN A 281 26.78 10.26 -1.53
C GLN A 281 26.39 8.78 -1.74
N PHE A 282 25.83 8.44 -2.92
CA PHE A 282 25.55 7.06 -3.33
C PHE A 282 26.73 6.37 -4.02
N GLY A 283 27.87 7.04 -4.17
CA GLY A 283 29.02 6.53 -4.90
C GLY A 283 28.83 6.47 -6.42
N MET A 284 27.83 7.19 -6.94
CA MET A 284 27.52 7.24 -8.37
C MET A 284 28.36 8.28 -9.09
N ASN A 285 28.89 7.92 -10.26
CA ASN A 285 29.64 8.78 -11.18
C ASN A 285 29.04 8.81 -12.60
N GLY A 286 27.78 8.37 -12.73
CA GLY A 286 27.05 8.28 -13.99
C GLY A 286 26.68 9.62 -14.61
N GLN A 287 26.15 9.59 -15.85
CA GLN A 287 25.73 10.79 -16.58
C GLN A 287 24.45 11.40 -15.98
N VAL A 288 24.29 12.72 -16.14
CA VAL A 288 23.07 13.45 -15.74
C VAL A 288 22.21 13.79 -16.96
N TYR A 289 20.91 13.64 -16.76
CA TYR A 289 19.85 13.93 -17.71
C TYR A 289 18.81 14.85 -17.05
N GLU A 290 18.09 15.61 -17.86
CA GLU A 290 16.93 16.39 -17.41
C GLU A 290 15.65 15.63 -17.77
N THR A 291 14.75 15.46 -16.82
CA THR A 291 13.46 14.81 -17.03
C THR A 291 12.33 15.72 -16.56
N ASN A 292 11.10 15.44 -17.00
CA ASN A 292 9.92 16.05 -16.40
C ASN A 292 9.89 15.70 -14.91
N GLY A 293 9.64 16.70 -14.08
CA GLY A 293 9.61 16.51 -12.65
C GLY A 293 8.33 15.83 -12.18
N GLU A 294 8.35 15.40 -10.92
CA GLU A 294 7.17 14.85 -10.26
C GLU A 294 5.98 15.84 -10.24
N ILE A 295 6.29 17.14 -10.28
CA ILE A 295 5.30 18.18 -10.50
C ILE A 295 5.32 18.54 -11.99
N PRO A 296 4.17 18.57 -12.68
CA PRO A 296 4.11 18.80 -14.12
C PRO A 296 4.82 20.09 -14.60
N THR A 297 4.96 21.09 -13.71
CA THR A 297 5.61 22.37 -14.01
C THR A 297 7.11 22.42 -13.70
N THR A 298 7.70 21.38 -13.11
CA THR A 298 9.13 21.35 -12.72
C THR A 298 9.95 20.43 -13.62
N LYS A 299 11.27 20.62 -13.57
CA LYS A 299 12.26 19.73 -14.17
C LYS A 299 13.12 19.14 -13.06
N ASP A 300 13.35 17.85 -13.14
CA ASP A 300 14.13 17.10 -12.17
C ASP A 300 15.38 16.52 -12.86
N PHE A 301 16.39 16.18 -12.06
CA PHE A 301 17.62 15.56 -12.55
C PHE A 301 17.54 14.05 -12.42
N LEU A 302 17.86 13.33 -13.50
CA LEU A 302 18.05 11.89 -13.49
C LEU A 302 19.54 11.59 -13.67
N ILE A 303 20.14 10.86 -12.71
CA ILE A 303 21.49 10.34 -12.81
C ILE A 303 21.42 8.84 -13.04
N VAL A 304 22.14 8.35 -14.05
CA VAL A 304 22.19 6.92 -14.38
C VAL A 304 23.64 6.43 -14.37
N ASP A 305 23.91 5.45 -13.49
CA ASP A 305 25.22 4.81 -13.36
C ASP A 305 25.06 3.27 -13.38
N GLY A 306 25.22 2.69 -14.56
CA GLY A 306 24.91 1.27 -14.78
C GLY A 306 23.42 0.99 -14.57
N ASN A 307 23.09 0.09 -13.64
CA ASN A 307 21.69 -0.18 -13.24
C ASN A 307 21.16 0.82 -12.20
N GLN A 308 22.03 1.59 -11.55
CA GLN A 308 21.61 2.53 -10.51
C GLN A 308 20.93 3.74 -11.16
N ARG A 309 19.85 4.20 -10.52
CA ARG A 309 19.19 5.45 -10.88
C ARG A 309 18.99 6.32 -9.65
N LEU A 310 19.19 7.61 -9.82
CA LEU A 310 18.90 8.62 -8.81
C LEU A 310 18.11 9.75 -9.48
N HIS A 311 16.89 9.96 -9.02
CA HIS A 311 16.03 11.06 -9.44
C HIS A 311 16.06 12.15 -8.36
N VAL A 312 16.42 13.37 -8.71
CA VAL A 312 16.62 14.47 -7.75
C VAL A 312 15.74 15.64 -8.14
N ARG A 313 14.74 15.92 -7.30
CA ARG A 313 13.84 17.06 -7.44
C ARG A 313 14.34 18.25 -6.64
N SER A 314 14.63 18.03 -5.35
CA SER A 314 14.96 19.10 -4.43
C SER A 314 15.82 18.64 -3.25
N ASP A 315 16.12 19.57 -2.36
CA ASP A 315 16.81 19.32 -1.10
C ASP A 315 15.97 18.57 -0.05
N GLN A 316 14.75 18.16 -0.39
CA GLN A 316 13.82 17.37 0.46
C GLN A 316 13.27 16.11 -0.25
N TYR A 317 13.22 16.11 -1.58
CA TYR A 317 12.63 15.03 -2.40
C TYR A 317 13.60 14.50 -3.45
N PHE A 318 13.88 13.19 -3.38
CA PHE A 318 14.67 12.42 -4.32
C PHE A 318 14.31 10.94 -4.21
N GLN A 319 14.57 10.18 -5.27
CA GLN A 319 14.33 8.75 -5.34
C GLN A 319 15.60 8.03 -5.78
N TYR A 320 15.93 6.96 -5.08
CA TYR A 320 17.11 6.15 -5.36
C TYR A 320 16.75 4.70 -5.64
N PHE A 321 17.34 4.16 -6.70
CA PHE A 321 17.16 2.79 -7.15
C PHE A 321 18.54 2.14 -7.25
N PRO A 322 18.91 1.26 -6.29
CA PRO A 322 20.19 0.54 -6.33
C PRO A 322 20.34 -0.34 -7.57
N ASP A 323 19.21 -0.87 -8.07
CA ASP A 323 19.14 -1.70 -9.27
C ASP A 323 17.77 -1.51 -9.93
N TYR A 324 17.69 -0.60 -10.89
CA TYR A 324 16.43 -0.24 -11.53
C TYR A 324 15.79 -1.38 -12.34
N PRO A 325 16.55 -2.17 -13.15
CA PRO A 325 16.05 -3.41 -13.73
C PRO A 325 15.39 -4.36 -12.74
N ARG A 326 15.95 -4.51 -11.54
CA ARG A 326 15.38 -5.35 -10.47
C ARG A 326 14.14 -4.73 -9.86
N TYR A 327 14.11 -3.41 -9.65
CA TYR A 327 12.91 -2.68 -9.21
C TYR A 327 11.73 -2.82 -10.19
N ILE A 328 11.97 -2.61 -11.48
CA ILE A 328 10.93 -2.79 -12.52
C ILE A 328 10.44 -4.25 -12.57
N ALA A 329 11.33 -5.20 -12.27
CA ALA A 329 11.01 -6.61 -12.13
C ALA A 329 10.45 -6.99 -10.74
N ALA A 330 10.08 -6.04 -9.89
CA ALA A 330 9.43 -6.29 -8.61
C ALA A 330 8.05 -5.62 -8.59
N VAL A 331 7.08 -6.26 -9.24
CA VAL A 331 5.69 -5.78 -9.26
C VAL A 331 5.09 -5.96 -7.85
N ASN A 332 4.59 -4.87 -7.26
CA ASN A 332 4.03 -4.78 -5.90
C ASN A 332 5.04 -4.95 -4.74
N GLY A 333 6.33 -4.76 -4.99
CA GLY A 333 7.38 -4.94 -3.98
C GLY A 333 7.63 -6.41 -3.65
N GLY A 334 8.79 -6.71 -3.05
CA GLY A 334 9.14 -8.07 -2.67
C GLY A 334 8.80 -8.41 -1.22
N THR A 335 8.98 -9.68 -0.87
CA THR A 335 9.01 -10.07 0.55
C THR A 335 10.31 -9.57 1.16
N PRO A 336 10.28 -8.62 2.10
CA PRO A 336 11.50 -8.12 2.73
C PRO A 336 12.21 -9.24 3.50
N PRO A 337 13.55 -9.19 3.60
CA PRO A 337 14.29 -10.18 4.36
C PRO A 337 14.03 -9.99 5.86
N LYS A 338 14.26 -11.04 6.65
CA LYS A 338 14.00 -11.00 8.11
C LYS A 338 14.79 -9.91 8.84
N ASN A 339 15.95 -9.54 8.31
CA ASN A 339 16.85 -8.51 8.84
C ASN A 339 16.73 -7.17 8.08
N ALA A 340 15.53 -6.83 7.58
CA ALA A 340 15.31 -5.62 6.78
C ALA A 340 15.70 -4.33 7.52
N ALA A 341 15.40 -4.24 8.82
CA ALA A 341 15.72 -3.05 9.60
C ALA A 341 17.24 -2.84 9.74
N GLU A 342 18.00 -3.91 9.94
CA GLU A 342 19.47 -3.85 10.00
C GLU A 342 20.08 -3.47 8.65
N LEU A 343 19.54 -3.95 7.54
CA LEU A 343 19.99 -3.57 6.20
C LEU A 343 19.74 -2.08 5.91
N ILE A 344 18.60 -1.56 6.34
CA ILE A 344 18.29 -0.13 6.22
C ILE A 344 19.24 0.68 7.09
N ASP A 345 19.46 0.28 8.34
CA ASP A 345 20.38 0.98 9.25
C ASP A 345 21.83 1.00 8.71
N GLU A 346 22.31 -0.10 8.16
CA GLU A 346 23.62 -0.17 7.51
C GLU A 346 23.68 0.73 6.27
N PHE A 347 22.62 0.74 5.45
CA PHE A 347 22.50 1.63 4.30
C PHE A 347 22.56 3.10 4.71
N MET A 348 21.79 3.49 5.73
CA MET A 348 21.75 4.85 6.28
C MET A 348 23.16 5.31 6.68
N LYS A 349 23.88 4.47 7.43
CA LYS A 349 25.25 4.75 7.90
C LYS A 349 26.26 4.82 6.76
N THR A 350 26.20 3.88 5.83
CA THR A 350 27.15 3.78 4.71
C THR A 350 27.03 4.96 3.76
N HIS A 351 25.81 5.46 3.56
CA HIS A 351 25.53 6.63 2.74
C HIS A 351 25.56 7.95 3.53
N GLY A 352 26.00 7.95 4.80
CA GLY A 352 26.27 9.18 5.54
C GLY A 352 25.02 9.99 5.91
N PHE A 353 23.87 9.36 6.08
CA PHE A 353 22.70 10.01 6.68
C PHE A 353 22.94 10.16 8.19
N ASP A 354 23.07 11.40 8.68
CA ASP A 354 23.58 11.73 10.01
C ASP A 354 22.55 12.31 10.99
N PHE A 355 21.27 12.34 10.61
CA PHE A 355 20.18 12.73 11.50
C PHE A 355 19.71 11.55 12.38
N ALA A 356 19.09 11.86 13.52
CA ALA A 356 18.47 10.85 14.36
C ALA A 356 17.19 10.31 13.69
N TYR A 357 17.00 8.99 13.67
CA TYR A 357 15.84 8.35 13.03
C TYR A 357 15.31 7.14 13.82
N GLU A 358 14.05 6.80 13.57
CA GLU A 358 13.42 5.53 13.96
C GLU A 358 13.16 4.71 12.69
N ILE A 359 13.60 3.45 12.65
CA ILE A 359 13.23 2.52 11.57
C ILE A 359 11.98 1.77 11.98
N ARG A 360 10.94 1.83 11.15
CA ARG A 360 9.68 1.12 11.38
C ARG A 360 9.07 0.60 10.10
N ARG A 361 8.14 -0.34 10.23
CA ARG A 361 7.38 -0.85 9.09
C ARG A 361 6.43 0.25 8.59
N SER A 362 6.31 0.41 7.27
CA SER A 362 5.30 1.28 6.68
C SER A 362 3.95 0.57 6.72
N GLU A 363 2.97 1.20 7.38
CA GLU A 363 1.61 0.66 7.45
C GLU A 363 0.83 0.92 6.16
N VAL A 364 1.32 1.80 5.27
CA VAL A 364 0.61 2.27 4.05
C VAL A 364 1.22 1.74 2.76
N TYR A 365 2.54 1.88 2.59
CA TYR A 365 3.19 1.65 1.29
C TYR A 365 3.81 0.26 1.12
N GLY A 366 3.64 -0.61 2.12
CA GLY A 366 4.52 -1.77 2.30
C GLY A 366 5.97 -1.33 2.57
N GLY A 367 6.81 -2.26 3.01
CA GLY A 367 8.21 -1.95 3.32
C GLY A 367 8.41 -1.22 4.66
N TYR A 368 9.38 -0.30 4.70
CA TYR A 368 9.87 0.34 5.92
C TYR A 368 10.09 1.85 5.72
N VAL A 369 10.11 2.62 6.80
CA VAL A 369 10.51 4.02 6.79
C VAL A 369 11.59 4.25 7.85
N ALA A 370 12.67 4.94 7.48
CA ALA A 370 13.58 5.57 8.42
C ALA A 370 13.08 6.99 8.67
N ALA A 371 12.27 7.14 9.72
CA ALA A 371 11.58 8.38 10.06
C ALA A 371 12.51 9.30 10.87
N PRO A 372 12.82 10.53 10.40
CA PRO A 372 13.63 11.46 11.14
C PRO A 372 12.93 11.89 12.43
N LEU A 373 13.71 12.02 13.50
CA LEU A 373 13.26 12.53 14.78
C LEU A 373 13.47 14.03 14.85
N THR A 374 12.46 14.75 15.32
CA THR A 374 12.59 16.14 15.74
C THR A 374 13.60 16.27 16.89
N PRO A 375 14.12 17.48 17.18
CA PRO A 375 15.05 17.70 18.30
C PRO A 375 14.56 17.18 19.66
N ASP A 376 13.23 17.11 19.86
CA ASP A 376 12.57 16.55 21.04
C ASP A 376 12.23 15.05 20.94
N GLY A 377 12.65 14.37 19.87
CA GLY A 377 12.63 12.91 19.76
C GLY A 377 11.34 12.33 19.18
N HIS A 378 10.56 13.11 18.43
CA HIS A 378 9.28 12.67 17.86
C HIS A 378 9.33 12.62 16.34
N ILE A 379 8.57 11.70 15.73
CA ILE A 379 8.46 11.60 14.27
C ILE A 379 7.51 12.65 13.71
N ILE A 380 7.66 12.96 12.42
CA ILE A 380 6.74 13.79 11.66
C ILE A 380 5.88 12.88 10.78
N CYS A 381 4.57 13.06 10.83
CA CYS A 381 3.63 12.37 9.96
C CYS A 381 2.66 13.35 9.28
N TYR A 382 2.15 12.91 8.15
CA TYR A 382 1.17 13.59 7.31
C TYR A 382 -0.17 12.84 7.42
N GLU A 383 -1.16 13.29 6.66
CA GLU A 383 -2.45 12.63 6.51
C GLU A 383 -2.30 11.20 5.96
N TYR A 384 -3.34 10.38 6.18
CA TYR A 384 -3.41 8.98 5.73
C TYR A 384 -2.20 8.13 6.16
N PHE A 385 -1.73 8.28 7.40
CA PHE A 385 -0.63 7.49 7.99
C PHE A 385 0.74 7.59 7.32
N LYS A 386 0.95 8.51 6.38
CA LYS A 386 2.27 8.70 5.78
C LYS A 386 3.17 9.37 6.81
N CYS A 387 4.36 8.85 7.04
CA CYS A 387 5.34 9.57 7.86
C CYS A 387 6.46 10.15 6.99
N ALA A 388 6.98 11.30 7.39
CA ALA A 388 8.19 11.86 6.78
C ALA A 388 9.36 10.88 6.97
N GLY A 389 10.34 10.96 6.08
CA GLY A 389 11.57 10.20 6.15
C GLY A 389 11.98 9.56 4.83
N LEU A 390 12.83 8.55 4.94
CA LEU A 390 13.27 7.73 3.82
C LEU A 390 12.45 6.45 3.80
N HIS A 391 11.59 6.29 2.80
CA HIS A 391 10.76 5.10 2.62
C HIS A 391 11.52 4.08 1.79
N PHE A 392 11.56 2.84 2.25
CA PHE A 392 12.29 1.74 1.64
C PHE A 392 11.34 0.62 1.24
N GLN A 393 11.48 0.14 0.00
CA GLN A 393 10.98 -1.15 -0.40
C GLN A 393 12.13 -2.15 -0.51
N LEU A 394 11.88 -3.38 -0.10
CA LEU A 394 12.87 -4.46 -0.11
C LEU A 394 12.26 -5.74 -0.70
N ASP A 395 13.10 -6.60 -1.24
CA ASP A 395 12.80 -7.99 -1.54
C ASP A 395 13.78 -8.92 -0.82
N ALA A 396 13.78 -10.22 -1.16
CA ALA A 396 14.67 -11.20 -0.55
C ALA A 396 16.18 -10.90 -0.73
N GLN A 397 16.54 -10.08 -1.73
CA GLN A 397 17.91 -9.68 -2.07
C GLN A 397 18.32 -8.35 -1.40
N GLY A 398 17.41 -7.63 -0.74
CA GLY A 398 17.69 -6.40 0.01
C GLY A 398 16.91 -5.19 -0.51
N ILE A 399 17.50 -3.99 -0.42
CA ILE A 399 16.85 -2.73 -0.82
C ILE A 399 16.61 -2.71 -2.34
N LEU A 400 15.37 -2.42 -2.74
CA LEU A 400 14.91 -2.27 -4.12
C LEU A 400 14.78 -0.81 -4.54
N TYR A 401 14.28 0.01 -3.62
CA TYR A 401 13.87 1.38 -3.88
C TYR A 401 13.89 2.17 -2.58
N MET A 402 14.24 3.45 -2.69
CA MET A 402 14.12 4.42 -1.62
C MET A 402 13.53 5.74 -2.13
N ASP A 403 12.53 6.25 -1.43
CA ASP A 403 11.89 7.56 -1.67
C ASP A 403 12.16 8.49 -0.49
N SER A 404 12.53 9.75 -0.74
CA SER A 404 12.79 10.71 0.31
C SER A 404 11.64 11.71 0.50
N MET A 405 11.30 11.94 1.76
CA MET A 405 10.45 13.03 2.22
C MET A 405 11.09 13.64 3.46
N LEU A 406 12.11 14.48 3.28
CA LEU A 406 12.92 15.04 4.37
C LEU A 406 12.55 16.51 4.65
N PRO A 407 11.47 16.79 5.40
CA PRO A 407 11.02 18.16 5.63
C PRO A 407 12.06 18.96 6.39
N LYS A 408 12.29 20.19 5.93
CA LYS A 408 13.11 21.17 6.67
C LYS A 408 12.20 22.09 7.45
N TYR A 409 12.61 22.43 8.66
CA TYR A 409 11.79 23.23 9.56
C TYR A 409 12.64 24.00 10.58
N GLU A 410 12.06 25.04 11.16
CA GLU A 410 12.67 25.85 12.22
C GLU A 410 11.74 25.92 13.43
N THR A 411 12.31 25.83 14.64
CA THR A 411 11.52 25.92 15.88
C THR A 411 10.96 27.33 16.06
N ILE A 412 9.65 27.43 16.29
CA ILE A 412 8.97 28.68 16.61
C ILE A 412 8.99 28.92 18.12
N GLY A 413 8.64 27.90 18.90
CA GLY A 413 8.51 27.98 20.35
C GLY A 413 8.02 26.69 20.98
N GLN A 414 7.83 26.71 22.30
CA GLN A 414 7.25 25.63 23.11
C GLN A 414 5.88 26.09 23.59
N TYR A 415 4.89 25.19 23.51
CA TYR A 415 3.49 25.49 23.79
C TYR A 415 2.86 24.37 24.61
N GLY A 416 1.96 24.72 25.52
CA GLY A 416 1.27 23.75 26.37
C GLY A 416 0.48 22.74 25.55
N ILE A 417 0.59 21.46 25.93
CA ILE A 417 -0.17 20.36 25.32
C ILE A 417 -1.10 19.69 26.33
N ILE A 418 -2.11 19.00 25.82
CA ILE A 418 -2.95 18.09 26.60
C ILE A 418 -2.24 16.74 26.77
N SER A 419 -2.56 16.04 27.84
CA SER A 419 -2.08 14.68 28.11
C SER A 419 -2.66 13.65 27.13
N ALA A 420 -2.01 12.49 27.03
CA ALA A 420 -2.53 11.36 26.25
C ALA A 420 -3.90 10.87 26.78
N GLU A 421 -4.15 10.98 28.09
CA GLU A 421 -5.45 10.70 28.71
C GLU A 421 -6.52 11.66 28.22
N GLU A 422 -6.27 12.98 28.27
CA GLU A 422 -7.22 13.97 27.77
C GLU A 422 -7.50 13.80 26.27
N ALA A 423 -6.48 13.45 25.49
CA ALA A 423 -6.64 13.15 24.07
C ALA A 423 -7.46 11.86 23.83
N PHE A 424 -7.22 10.82 24.62
CA PHE A 424 -7.96 9.56 24.54
C PHE A 424 -9.43 9.76 24.93
N GLN A 425 -9.70 10.55 25.97
CA GLN A 425 -11.07 10.91 26.36
C GLN A 425 -11.80 11.67 25.24
N ARG A 426 -11.13 12.56 24.52
CA ARG A 426 -11.72 13.21 23.32
C ARG A 426 -12.00 12.22 22.19
N PHE A 427 -11.12 11.25 21.99
CA PHE A 427 -11.29 10.22 20.97
C PHE A 427 -12.52 9.33 21.24
N ILE A 428 -12.73 8.91 22.49
CA ILE A 428 -13.85 8.03 22.85
C ILE A 428 -15.14 8.78 23.22
N ASP A 429 -15.12 10.11 23.26
CA ASP A 429 -16.27 10.92 23.66
C ASP A 429 -17.35 10.93 22.55
N PRO A 430 -18.54 10.37 22.82
CA PRO A 430 -19.62 10.34 21.84
C PRO A 430 -20.13 11.75 21.45
N GLU A 431 -19.91 12.78 22.25
CA GLU A 431 -20.29 14.16 21.91
C GLU A 431 -19.30 14.86 20.96
N SER A 432 -18.06 14.37 20.85
CA SER A 432 -17.03 14.95 19.98
C SER A 432 -17.35 14.82 18.49
N MET A 433 -18.18 13.85 18.10
CA MET A 433 -18.76 13.75 16.75
C MET A 433 -20.04 14.59 16.55
N ALA A 434 -20.78 14.86 17.63
CA ALA A 434 -22.14 15.38 17.55
C ALA A 434 -22.23 16.91 17.55
N ASN A 435 -21.24 17.62 18.11
CA ASN A 435 -21.36 19.05 18.42
C ASN A 435 -20.63 20.01 17.47
N GLN A 436 -19.58 19.57 16.78
CA GLN A 436 -18.87 20.26 15.69
C GLN A 436 -18.07 19.15 15.02
N GLY A 437 -18.27 18.85 13.73
CA GLY A 437 -17.57 17.72 13.09
C GLY A 437 -16.09 17.69 13.49
N MET A 438 -15.64 16.58 14.08
CA MET A 438 -14.24 16.16 14.34
C MET A 438 -13.20 17.30 14.45
N GLY A 439 -13.49 18.39 15.15
CA GLY A 439 -12.64 19.58 15.14
C GLY A 439 -11.38 19.30 15.93
N GLY A 440 -10.21 19.28 15.26
CA GLY A 440 -8.95 18.88 15.90
C GLY A 440 -8.77 17.37 15.99
N MET A 441 -9.52 16.59 15.21
CA MET A 441 -9.34 15.14 15.09
C MET A 441 -9.39 14.70 13.62
N MET A 442 -8.53 13.75 13.28
CA MET A 442 -8.50 13.13 11.96
C MET A 442 -8.42 11.62 12.12
N GLU A 443 -9.26 10.89 11.41
CA GLU A 443 -9.27 9.44 11.40
C GLU A 443 -9.08 8.91 9.99
N GLY A 444 -8.56 7.70 9.91
CA GLY A 444 -8.60 6.98 8.65
C GLY A 444 -8.30 5.51 8.83
N MET A 445 -8.66 4.78 7.78
CA MET A 445 -8.53 3.34 7.73
C MET A 445 -7.58 2.98 6.60
N ASN A 446 -6.78 1.95 6.81
CA ASN A 446 -6.01 1.33 5.75
C ASN A 446 -6.28 -0.17 5.73
N SER A 447 -6.90 -0.64 4.66
CA SER A 447 -7.00 -2.06 4.38
C SER A 447 -5.65 -2.53 3.87
N PHE A 448 -4.84 -3.12 4.75
CA PHE A 448 -3.54 -3.68 4.37
C PHE A 448 -3.73 -4.67 3.22
N ALA A 449 -3.21 -4.32 2.05
CA ALA A 449 -3.02 -5.27 0.96
C ALA A 449 -1.80 -6.14 1.31
N PRO A 450 -1.96 -7.45 1.64
CA PRO A 450 -0.81 -8.34 1.69
C PRO A 450 -0.07 -8.30 0.35
N PRO A 451 1.25 -8.59 0.32
CA PRO A 451 1.97 -8.66 -0.94
C PRO A 451 1.22 -9.60 -1.89
N TYR A 452 0.70 -9.03 -2.99
CA TYR A 452 -0.06 -9.81 -3.95
C TYR A 452 0.86 -10.82 -4.60
N GLN A 453 0.39 -12.05 -4.73
CA GLN A 453 1.14 -13.02 -5.49
C GLN A 453 1.25 -12.52 -6.93
N THR A 454 2.48 -12.35 -7.38
CA THR A 454 2.78 -11.69 -8.64
C THR A 454 3.76 -12.54 -9.44
N TRP A 455 3.53 -12.64 -10.75
CA TRP A 455 4.39 -13.31 -11.70
C TRP A 455 4.80 -12.33 -12.78
N LEU A 456 6.06 -12.41 -13.19
CA LEU A 456 6.60 -11.65 -14.30
C LEU A 456 6.98 -12.60 -15.41
N ARG A 457 6.80 -12.15 -16.65
CA ARG A 457 7.19 -12.95 -17.80
C ARG A 457 8.72 -13.07 -17.85
N PRO A 458 9.27 -14.29 -17.85
CA PRO A 458 10.70 -14.48 -17.97
C PRO A 458 11.24 -13.85 -19.25
N ARG A 459 12.34 -13.10 -19.14
CA ARG A 459 13.06 -12.53 -20.30
C ARG A 459 14.39 -13.25 -20.47
N PRO A 460 14.55 -14.14 -21.46
CA PRO A 460 15.78 -14.90 -21.65
C PRO A 460 16.94 -13.97 -22.02
N LEU A 461 18.13 -14.32 -21.54
CA LEU A 461 19.36 -13.65 -21.95
C LEU A 461 19.84 -14.20 -23.29
N ASP A 462 20.54 -13.37 -24.06
CA ASP A 462 21.24 -13.72 -25.29
C ASP A 462 20.37 -14.44 -26.33
N THR A 463 19.07 -14.13 -26.32
CA THR A 463 18.07 -14.68 -27.22
C THR A 463 17.26 -13.54 -27.81
N THR A 464 17.14 -13.49 -29.14
CA THR A 464 16.35 -12.46 -29.81
C THR A 464 14.88 -12.65 -29.48
N ILE A 465 14.27 -11.61 -28.92
CA ILE A 465 12.86 -11.54 -28.58
C ILE A 465 12.24 -10.27 -29.17
N THR A 466 10.92 -10.29 -29.31
CA THR A 466 10.12 -9.09 -29.59
C THR A 466 9.49 -8.61 -28.28
N LEU A 467 9.65 -7.33 -27.99
CA LEU A 467 9.08 -6.63 -26.85
C LEU A 467 8.13 -5.56 -27.34
N PHE A 468 7.02 -5.42 -26.64
CA PHE A 468 6.16 -4.25 -26.72
C PHE A 468 6.36 -3.45 -25.44
N GLY A 469 6.79 -2.20 -25.55
CA GLY A 469 7.18 -1.42 -24.39
C GLY A 469 7.39 0.05 -24.70
N TRP A 470 7.66 0.83 -23.65
CA TRP A 470 7.85 2.27 -23.71
C TRP A 470 9.31 2.60 -24.01
N LEU A 471 9.57 3.09 -25.22
CA LEU A 471 10.87 3.61 -25.63
C LEU A 471 10.97 5.10 -25.31
N ASN A 472 12.05 5.46 -24.63
CA ASN A 472 12.33 6.82 -24.21
C ASN A 472 13.76 7.20 -24.57
N SER A 473 13.98 8.45 -24.98
CA SER A 473 15.31 9.02 -25.22
C SER A 473 15.45 10.39 -24.58
N ILE A 474 16.43 10.53 -23.68
CA ILE A 474 16.68 11.77 -22.93
C ILE A 474 18.07 12.31 -23.28
N PRO A 475 18.21 13.58 -23.71
CA PRO A 475 19.52 14.19 -23.94
C PRO A 475 20.36 14.30 -22.67
N SER A 476 21.66 14.03 -22.78
CA SER A 476 22.61 14.24 -21.68
C SER A 476 22.86 15.74 -21.46
N LEU A 477 22.77 16.20 -20.21
CA LEU A 477 23.04 17.59 -19.84
C LEU A 477 24.54 17.95 -19.89
N GLU A 478 25.41 16.95 -19.81
CA GLU A 478 26.86 17.12 -19.79
C GLU A 478 27.53 16.85 -21.14
N GLY A 479 26.71 16.56 -22.16
CA GLY A 479 27.15 16.12 -23.47
C GLY A 479 27.47 14.62 -23.51
N GLY A 480 27.27 14.01 -24.68
CA GLY A 480 27.38 12.56 -24.86
C GLY A 480 26.23 12.02 -25.71
N ALA A 481 26.12 10.69 -25.76
CA ALA A 481 24.95 10.04 -26.32
C ALA A 481 23.73 10.25 -25.39
N PRO A 482 22.51 10.35 -25.94
CA PRO A 482 21.30 10.38 -25.11
C PRO A 482 21.14 9.05 -24.34
N LEU A 483 20.47 9.09 -23.20
CA LEU A 483 19.99 7.90 -22.53
C LEU A 483 18.82 7.35 -23.33
N VAL A 484 19.01 6.19 -23.95
CA VAL A 484 17.92 5.45 -24.57
C VAL A 484 17.51 4.34 -23.61
N SER A 485 16.21 4.22 -23.33
CA SER A 485 15.67 3.15 -22.50
C SER A 485 14.38 2.58 -23.05
N LEU A 486 14.21 1.26 -22.94
CA LEU A 486 13.00 0.52 -23.28
C LEU A 486 12.44 -0.13 -22.02
N ASP A 487 11.23 0.23 -21.60
CA ASP A 487 10.60 -0.25 -20.36
C ASP A 487 11.50 -0.08 -19.12
N GLY A 488 12.32 0.98 -19.12
CA GLY A 488 13.25 1.24 -18.02
C GLY A 488 14.58 0.47 -18.09
N TYR A 489 14.81 -0.38 -19.08
CA TYR A 489 16.13 -0.98 -19.33
C TYR A 489 16.98 -0.05 -20.20
N THR A 490 18.24 0.17 -19.85
CA THR A 490 19.18 0.90 -20.71
C THR A 490 19.35 0.16 -22.03
N THR A 491 19.15 0.87 -23.14
CA THR A 491 19.10 0.31 -24.49
C THR A 491 20.35 0.66 -25.28
N THR A 492 21.00 -0.34 -25.86
CA THR A 492 22.20 -0.23 -26.70
C THR A 492 21.93 -0.74 -28.12
N GLY A 493 22.95 -0.88 -28.96
CA GLY A 493 22.78 -1.39 -30.33
C GLY A 493 22.33 -0.31 -31.30
N ASN A 494 21.26 -0.58 -32.07
CA ASN A 494 20.77 0.29 -33.13
C ASN A 494 19.89 1.44 -32.61
N THR A 495 20.51 2.38 -31.91
CA THR A 495 19.83 3.54 -31.31
C THR A 495 19.99 4.84 -32.10
N ALA A 496 20.76 4.84 -33.19
CA ALA A 496 21.14 6.05 -33.92
C ALA A 496 19.95 6.77 -34.60
N ASP A 497 18.91 6.02 -34.98
CA ASP A 497 17.72 6.55 -35.63
C ASP A 497 16.62 7.00 -34.63
N ILE A 498 16.87 6.85 -33.31
CA ILE A 498 15.97 7.32 -32.26
C ILE A 498 16.27 8.82 -32.03
N PRO A 499 15.26 9.70 -32.09
CA PRO A 499 15.45 11.12 -31.80
C PRO A 499 16.03 11.32 -30.39
N ALA A 500 16.96 12.26 -30.23
CA ALA A 500 17.64 12.47 -28.95
C ALA A 500 16.72 12.91 -27.80
N ALA A 501 15.59 13.54 -28.14
CA ALA A 501 14.48 13.80 -27.24
C ALA A 501 13.27 13.07 -27.82
N PHE A 502 12.88 11.98 -27.18
CA PHE A 502 11.82 11.10 -27.65
C PHE A 502 11.07 10.55 -26.45
N ASP A 503 9.95 11.19 -26.11
CA ASP A 503 9.25 10.92 -24.87
C ASP A 503 8.31 9.72 -25.01
N ASN A 504 8.44 8.77 -24.07
CA ASN A 504 7.50 7.67 -23.78
C ASN A 504 6.67 7.21 -24.99
N THR A 505 7.33 6.73 -26.03
CA THR A 505 6.64 6.23 -27.23
C THR A 505 6.52 4.72 -27.15
N PHE A 506 5.31 4.20 -27.38
CA PHE A 506 5.07 2.76 -27.38
C PHE A 506 5.55 2.12 -28.68
N VAL A 507 6.41 1.11 -28.56
CA VAL A 507 7.08 0.49 -29.72
C VAL A 507 6.99 -1.02 -29.69
N GLU A 508 7.07 -1.61 -30.88
CA GLU A 508 7.46 -2.99 -31.07
C GLU A 508 8.97 -2.99 -31.34
N ALA A 509 9.75 -3.59 -30.45
CA ALA A 509 11.20 -3.63 -30.49
C ALA A 509 11.71 -5.08 -30.51
N THR A 510 12.62 -5.38 -31.43
CA THR A 510 13.31 -6.67 -31.49
C THR A 510 14.75 -6.49 -31.04
N GLY A 511 15.23 -7.40 -30.19
CA GLY A 511 16.57 -7.34 -29.64
C GLY A 511 16.83 -8.40 -28.59
N GLN A 512 17.92 -8.23 -27.85
CA GLN A 512 18.41 -9.21 -26.88
C GLN A 512 18.67 -8.56 -25.53
N PHE A 513 18.33 -9.26 -24.44
CA PHE A 513 18.82 -8.88 -23.13
C PHE A 513 20.21 -9.46 -22.91
N HIS A 514 21.14 -8.61 -22.47
CA HIS A 514 22.47 -9.01 -22.03
C HIS A 514 22.68 -8.65 -20.56
N GLU A 515 23.46 -9.46 -19.87
CA GLU A 515 23.88 -9.18 -18.51
C GLU A 515 25.39 -9.31 -18.39
N THR A 516 26.08 -8.22 -18.05
CA THR A 516 27.54 -8.18 -17.93
C THR A 516 27.92 -7.50 -16.62
N VAL A 517 28.54 -8.24 -15.70
CA VAL A 517 28.95 -7.71 -14.38
C VAL A 517 27.76 -7.08 -13.64
N GLY A 518 26.58 -7.72 -13.69
CA GLY A 518 25.34 -7.25 -13.04
C GLY A 518 24.61 -6.12 -13.78
N LEU A 519 25.21 -5.52 -14.82
CA LEU A 519 24.54 -4.54 -15.68
C LEU A 519 23.64 -5.27 -16.67
N ARG A 520 22.33 -5.01 -16.61
CA ARG A 520 21.34 -5.61 -17.52
C ARG A 520 20.87 -4.59 -18.55
N THR A 521 21.22 -4.82 -19.82
CA THR A 521 20.88 -3.94 -20.95
C THR A 521 20.07 -4.67 -22.01
N PHE A 522 19.34 -3.91 -22.81
CA PHE A 522 18.68 -4.42 -24.02
C PHE A 522 19.43 -3.94 -25.26
N GLU A 523 20.08 -4.85 -25.99
CA GLU A 523 20.70 -4.54 -27.28
C GLU A 523 19.62 -4.55 -28.37
N LEU A 524 19.28 -3.37 -28.88
CA LEU A 524 18.24 -3.16 -29.86
C LEU A 524 18.74 -3.52 -31.27
N GLU A 525 18.02 -4.40 -31.95
CA GLU A 525 18.30 -4.76 -33.35
C GLU A 525 17.42 -3.92 -34.30
N SER A 526 16.13 -3.83 -34.00
CA SER A 526 15.17 -3.03 -34.77
C SER A 526 13.99 -2.59 -33.92
N TRP A 527 13.32 -1.52 -34.32
CA TRP A 527 12.10 -1.03 -33.67
C TRP A 527 11.18 -0.35 -34.67
N LYS A 528 9.90 -0.25 -34.32
CA LYS A 528 8.91 0.60 -34.98
C LYS A 528 7.89 1.07 -33.94
N VAL A 529 7.30 2.25 -34.18
CA VAL A 529 6.12 2.67 -33.42
C VAL A 529 5.04 1.60 -33.57
N TYR A 530 4.44 1.21 -32.46
CA TYR A 530 3.36 0.23 -32.43
C TYR A 530 2.06 0.96 -32.10
N ASP A 531 1.08 0.86 -32.99
CA ASP A 531 -0.18 1.62 -32.88
C ASP A 531 -1.15 1.06 -31.82
N GLY A 532 -0.81 -0.08 -31.18
CA GLY A 532 -1.52 -0.63 -30.03
C GLY A 532 -1.08 -0.05 -28.68
N PHE A 533 -1.57 -0.61 -27.58
CA PHE A 533 -1.29 -0.12 -26.23
C PHE A 533 -1.12 -1.25 -25.21
N GLU A 534 -0.48 -0.93 -24.09
CA GLU A 534 -0.43 -1.79 -22.90
C GLU A 534 -1.76 -1.72 -22.16
N ASP A 535 -2.38 -2.88 -21.95
CA ASP A 535 -3.71 -3.10 -21.42
C ASP A 535 -3.66 -3.94 -20.13
N GLY A 536 -4.66 -3.79 -19.27
CA GLY A 536 -4.79 -4.50 -17.99
C GLY A 536 -6.11 -5.26 -17.93
N LEU A 537 -6.04 -6.59 -18.00
CA LEU A 537 -7.22 -7.45 -18.13
C LEU A 537 -7.46 -8.26 -16.86
N LEU A 538 -8.69 -8.25 -16.38
CA LEU A 538 -9.13 -9.14 -15.31
C LEU A 538 -9.75 -10.41 -15.88
N GLY A 539 -9.42 -11.57 -15.29
CA GLY A 539 -10.04 -12.82 -15.68
C GLY A 539 -9.50 -14.05 -14.96
N THR A 540 -9.86 -15.22 -15.46
CA THR A 540 -9.36 -16.52 -15.00
C THR A 540 -8.33 -17.07 -15.98
N ILE A 541 -7.14 -17.41 -15.47
CA ILE A 541 -6.11 -18.09 -16.25
C ILE A 541 -6.21 -19.59 -16.03
N ASN A 542 -6.35 -20.36 -17.10
CA ASN A 542 -6.39 -21.81 -17.04
C ASN A 542 -5.72 -22.45 -18.25
N GLN A 543 -5.62 -23.78 -18.26
CA GLN A 543 -5.05 -24.52 -19.38
C GLN A 543 -6.15 -25.15 -20.22
N GLN A 544 -6.18 -24.84 -21.51
CA GLN A 544 -7.11 -25.40 -22.49
C GLN A 544 -6.36 -25.88 -23.73
N ASN A 545 -6.60 -27.13 -24.15
CA ASN A 545 -5.96 -27.73 -25.33
C ASN A 545 -4.41 -27.66 -25.34
N GLY A 546 -3.78 -27.67 -24.17
CA GLY A 546 -2.32 -27.57 -24.02
C GLY A 546 -1.76 -26.16 -24.10
N GLN A 547 -2.61 -25.14 -24.30
CA GLN A 547 -2.25 -23.72 -24.19
C GLN A 547 -2.73 -23.15 -22.86
N VAL A 548 -2.02 -22.16 -22.35
CA VAL A 548 -2.48 -21.36 -21.22
C VAL A 548 -3.29 -20.21 -21.79
N ILE A 549 -4.50 -20.02 -21.30
CA ILE A 549 -5.43 -19.01 -21.78
C ILE A 549 -5.90 -18.12 -20.63
N LEU A 550 -6.19 -16.87 -20.94
CA LEU A 550 -6.93 -15.93 -20.11
C LEU A 550 -8.36 -15.88 -20.62
N ASN A 551 -9.32 -16.22 -19.75
CA ASN A 551 -10.74 -15.94 -19.96
C ASN A 551 -11.05 -14.64 -19.23
N THR A 552 -11.24 -13.57 -19.98
CA THR A 552 -11.51 -12.24 -19.42
C THR A 552 -12.92 -12.17 -18.83
N VAL A 553 -13.18 -11.17 -17.98
CA VAL A 553 -14.53 -10.88 -17.46
C VAL A 553 -15.54 -10.52 -18.56
N ASP A 554 -15.07 -10.08 -19.73
CA ASP A 554 -15.88 -9.77 -20.91
C ASP A 554 -16.06 -11.00 -21.84
N ASP A 555 -15.84 -12.21 -21.32
CA ASP A 555 -15.94 -13.50 -22.02
C ASP A 555 -14.99 -13.66 -23.24
N GLU A 556 -13.97 -12.83 -23.37
CA GLU A 556 -12.90 -13.03 -24.37
C GLU A 556 -11.91 -14.11 -23.94
N ILE A 557 -11.46 -14.93 -24.90
CA ILE A 557 -10.44 -15.97 -24.69
C ILE A 557 -9.16 -15.56 -25.41
N LEU A 558 -8.09 -15.34 -24.65
CA LEU A 558 -6.78 -14.94 -25.17
C LEU A 558 -5.71 -15.96 -24.79
N VAL A 559 -4.79 -16.26 -25.72
CA VAL A 559 -3.65 -17.14 -25.42
C VAL A 559 -2.57 -16.35 -24.68
N LEU A 560 -2.07 -16.92 -23.57
CA LEU A 560 -0.91 -16.41 -22.85
C LEU A 560 0.35 -17.20 -23.26
N PRO A 561 1.25 -16.64 -24.09
CA PRO A 561 2.47 -17.32 -24.49
C PRO A 561 3.43 -17.47 -23.30
N ASP A 562 4.26 -18.50 -23.29
CA ASP A 562 5.31 -18.72 -22.27
C ASP A 562 4.81 -18.74 -20.81
N ALA A 563 3.54 -19.06 -20.59
CA ALA A 563 2.88 -19.05 -19.29
C ALA A 563 2.70 -20.45 -18.67
N SER A 564 3.38 -21.48 -19.20
CA SER A 564 3.21 -22.88 -18.79
C SER A 564 3.62 -23.18 -17.34
N ASP A 565 4.46 -22.32 -16.74
CA ASP A 565 5.00 -22.50 -15.40
C ASP A 565 4.12 -21.83 -14.31
N LEU A 566 3.02 -21.18 -14.71
CA LEU A 566 2.06 -20.61 -13.76
C LEU A 566 1.35 -21.71 -12.95
N PRO A 567 1.04 -21.48 -11.67
CA PRO A 567 0.30 -22.43 -10.85
C PRO A 567 -1.20 -22.38 -11.17
N LEU A 568 -1.59 -22.96 -12.30
CA LEU A 568 -2.96 -22.91 -12.82
C LEU A 568 -3.92 -23.87 -12.09
N PRO A 569 -5.23 -23.54 -11.98
CA PRO A 569 -5.86 -22.30 -12.44
C PRO A 569 -5.57 -21.11 -11.51
N LEU A 570 -5.56 -19.90 -12.09
CA LEU A 570 -5.54 -18.65 -11.34
C LEU A 570 -6.87 -17.94 -11.54
N ASP A 571 -7.65 -17.83 -10.47
CA ASP A 571 -8.90 -17.07 -10.47
C ASP A 571 -8.62 -15.60 -10.09
N ASN A 572 -9.37 -14.66 -10.66
CA ASN A 572 -9.22 -13.22 -10.44
C ASN A 572 -7.79 -12.69 -10.73
N ALA A 573 -7.17 -13.20 -11.79
CA ALA A 573 -5.86 -12.74 -12.22
C ALA A 573 -5.99 -11.41 -12.98
N PHE A 574 -5.24 -10.40 -12.54
CA PHE A 574 -5.03 -9.16 -13.28
C PHE A 574 -3.77 -9.29 -14.13
N VAL A 575 -3.92 -9.27 -15.45
CA VAL A 575 -2.87 -9.52 -16.44
C VAL A 575 -2.56 -8.23 -17.19
N ILE A 576 -1.32 -7.76 -17.09
CA ILE A 576 -0.83 -6.57 -17.79
C ILE A 576 -0.03 -7.02 -19.02
N GLY A 577 -0.31 -6.46 -20.19
CA GLY A 577 0.34 -6.86 -21.44
C GLY A 577 -0.20 -6.14 -22.67
N VAL A 578 0.02 -6.72 -23.85
CA VAL A 578 -0.41 -6.15 -25.13
C VAL A 578 -1.22 -7.16 -25.93
N ARG A 579 -2.33 -6.71 -26.50
CA ARG A 579 -3.14 -7.51 -27.43
C ARG A 579 -2.46 -7.60 -28.79
N VAL A 580 -2.25 -8.83 -29.26
CA VAL A 580 -1.68 -9.14 -30.57
C VAL A 580 -2.51 -10.26 -31.21
N GLY A 581 -3.59 -9.86 -31.90
CA GLY A 581 -4.59 -10.81 -32.41
C GLY A 581 -5.25 -11.59 -31.26
N ASP A 582 -5.27 -12.92 -31.37
CA ASP A 582 -5.84 -13.82 -30.34
C ASP A 582 -4.86 -14.12 -29.19
N THR A 583 -3.69 -13.46 -29.17
CA THR A 583 -2.64 -13.62 -28.16
C THR A 583 -2.57 -12.37 -27.30
N PHE A 584 -2.36 -12.55 -26.00
CA PHE A 584 -2.05 -11.47 -25.08
C PHE A 584 -0.58 -11.61 -24.65
N GLU A 585 0.28 -10.76 -25.21
CA GLU A 585 1.70 -10.68 -24.90
C GLU A 585 1.87 -10.08 -23.50
N TRP A 586 1.69 -10.93 -22.48
CA TRP A 586 1.73 -10.51 -21.08
C TRP A 586 3.13 -10.11 -20.63
N LYS A 587 3.17 -9.22 -19.64
CA LYS A 587 4.36 -8.69 -18.98
C LYS A 587 4.36 -9.07 -17.51
N SER A 588 3.23 -8.89 -16.83
CA SER A 588 3.02 -9.28 -15.44
C SER A 588 1.61 -9.80 -15.19
N ILE A 589 1.47 -10.64 -14.17
CA ILE A 589 0.20 -11.14 -13.65
C ILE A 589 0.22 -10.96 -12.14
N ASP A 590 -0.83 -10.41 -11.54
CA ASP A 590 -0.99 -10.41 -10.08
C ASP A 590 -2.42 -10.76 -9.65
N LEU A 591 -2.56 -11.22 -8.41
CA LEU A 591 -3.86 -11.58 -7.81
C LEU A 591 -4.40 -10.46 -6.93
N ARG A 592 -4.33 -9.20 -7.38
CA ARG A 592 -4.97 -8.12 -6.64
C ARG A 592 -6.49 -8.36 -6.60
N ASN A 593 -7.04 -8.56 -5.41
CA ASN A 593 -8.48 -8.39 -5.23
C ASN A 593 -8.77 -6.90 -5.41
N MET A 594 -9.52 -6.52 -6.44
CA MET A 594 -9.98 -5.14 -6.67
C MET A 594 -10.89 -4.60 -5.54
N GLN A 595 -11.09 -5.35 -4.45
CA GLN A 595 -11.72 -4.87 -3.21
C GLN A 595 -10.88 -3.85 -2.42
N GLY A 596 -9.72 -3.43 -2.93
CA GLY A 596 -8.99 -2.27 -2.42
C GLY A 596 -9.72 -0.97 -2.76
N GLY A 597 -10.85 -0.71 -2.09
CA GLY A 597 -11.45 0.62 -2.06
C GLY A 597 -10.45 1.58 -1.42
N GLY A 598 -10.22 2.73 -2.06
CA GLY A 598 -9.43 3.82 -1.50
C GLY A 598 -9.91 4.11 -0.08
N GLY A 599 -9.00 4.05 0.89
CA GLY A 599 -9.30 4.35 2.28
C GLY A 599 -9.79 5.78 2.40
N GLY A 600 -11.10 5.97 2.54
CA GLY A 600 -11.69 7.25 2.91
C GLY A 600 -11.24 7.60 4.32
N GLY A 601 -10.52 8.72 4.45
CA GLY A 601 -10.26 9.36 5.74
C GLY A 601 -11.45 10.23 6.12
N GLY A 602 -11.88 10.16 7.37
CA GLY A 602 -12.89 11.04 7.95
C GLY A 602 -12.24 12.07 8.87
N GLY A 603 -12.80 13.27 8.98
CA GLY A 603 -12.31 14.29 9.91
C GLY A 603 -12.52 15.70 9.40
N SER A 604 -12.59 16.67 10.30
CA SER A 604 -12.73 18.09 9.94
C SER A 604 -11.39 18.82 9.91
N GLY A 605 -10.28 18.08 10.07
CA GLY A 605 -8.92 18.59 10.10
C GLY A 605 -8.51 19.12 11.47
N PHE A 606 -7.46 19.94 11.48
CA PHE A 606 -6.92 20.57 12.68
C PHE A 606 -7.31 22.05 12.74
N TYR A 607 -7.34 22.62 13.94
CA TYR A 607 -7.64 24.04 14.12
C TYR A 607 -6.49 24.90 13.59
N ARG A 608 -6.80 26.13 13.19
CA ARG A 608 -5.77 27.15 12.95
C ARG A 608 -5.09 27.51 14.28
N LEU A 609 -3.80 27.85 14.22
CA LEU A 609 -3.02 28.13 15.41
C LEU A 609 -3.08 29.60 15.84
N ASN A 610 -3.22 29.83 17.14
CA ASN A 610 -3.11 31.11 17.82
C ASN A 610 -1.82 31.18 18.65
N LEU A 611 -0.68 31.32 17.97
CA LEU A 611 0.64 31.34 18.63
C LEU A 611 0.92 32.64 19.40
N THR A 612 -0.04 33.57 19.48
CA THR A 612 0.06 34.79 20.30
C THR A 612 -0.11 34.52 21.80
N GLY A 613 -0.67 33.36 22.16
CA GLY A 613 -0.95 32.96 23.53
C GLY A 613 -2.08 33.74 24.22
N THR A 614 -2.81 34.59 23.48
CA THR A 614 -4.01 35.26 24.02
C THR A 614 -5.22 34.38 23.77
N PRO A 615 -5.85 33.77 24.80
CA PRO A 615 -6.95 32.83 24.58
C PRO A 615 -8.09 33.48 23.79
N VAL A 616 -8.52 32.83 22.72
CA VAL A 616 -9.72 33.22 21.95
C VAL A 616 -10.88 32.35 22.44
N PRO A 617 -12.04 32.92 22.78
CA PRO A 617 -13.18 32.14 23.23
C PRO A 617 -13.67 31.22 22.10
N PHE A 618 -13.66 29.91 22.35
CA PHE A 618 -14.35 28.96 21.49
C PHE A 618 -15.87 29.05 21.74
N PRO A 619 -16.71 28.82 20.73
CA PRO A 619 -18.13 28.66 20.94
C PRO A 619 -18.36 27.53 21.96
N THR A 620 -18.99 27.84 23.09
CA THR A 620 -19.30 26.81 24.10
C THR A 620 -20.29 25.83 23.50
N ALA A 621 -20.00 24.52 23.56
CA ALA A 621 -20.98 23.48 23.24
C ALA A 621 -22.25 23.73 24.08
N ILE A 622 -23.40 23.80 23.42
CA ILE A 622 -24.67 24.02 24.12
C ILE A 622 -24.95 22.76 24.94
N PRO A 623 -25.00 22.82 26.28
CA PRO A 623 -25.22 21.63 27.10
C PRO A 623 -26.57 21.01 26.76
N ARG A 624 -26.58 19.72 26.40
CA ARG A 624 -27.82 18.95 26.27
C ARG A 624 -28.43 18.76 27.66
N VAL A 625 -29.69 19.16 27.81
CA VAL A 625 -30.49 18.84 28.99
C VAL A 625 -30.63 17.32 29.06
N GLU A 626 -30.09 16.69 30.11
CA GLU A 626 -30.28 15.27 30.41
C GLU A 626 -31.78 14.96 30.49
N GLY A 627 -32.30 14.33 29.44
CA GLY A 627 -33.72 14.05 29.29
C GLY A 627 -34.01 13.14 28.11
N GLY A 628 -33.53 11.89 28.19
CA GLY A 628 -34.11 10.71 27.54
C GLY A 628 -34.25 10.69 26.01
N GLY A 629 -33.42 9.87 25.36
CA GLY A 629 -33.74 9.22 24.09
C GLY A 629 -33.10 9.83 22.84
N GLY A 630 -32.04 9.16 22.39
CA GLY A 630 -31.29 9.24 21.13
C GLY A 630 -31.88 10.05 19.95
N GLY A 631 -31.00 10.88 19.36
CA GLY A 631 -31.22 11.58 18.09
C GLY A 631 -30.34 12.81 17.99
N GLY A 632 -29.07 12.66 17.61
CA GLY A 632 -28.11 13.76 17.41
C GLY A 632 -28.04 14.22 15.96
N GLY A 633 -28.90 15.15 15.57
CA GLY A 633 -28.67 15.99 14.39
C GLY A 633 -28.03 17.31 14.82
N GLY A 634 -26.83 17.61 14.32
CA GLY A 634 -26.13 18.88 14.51
C GLY A 634 -26.61 19.93 13.51
N GLY A 635 -26.96 21.14 13.99
CA GLY A 635 -27.39 22.25 13.14
C GLY A 635 -26.20 23.10 12.74
N SER A 636 -26.13 23.54 11.48
CA SER A 636 -25.04 24.40 11.00
C SER A 636 -25.12 25.79 11.64
N ILE A 637 -23.97 26.23 12.18
CA ILE A 637 -23.79 27.57 12.74
C ILE A 637 -23.27 28.47 11.62
N LYS A 638 -23.98 29.55 11.31
CA LYS A 638 -23.57 30.55 10.32
C LYS A 638 -23.16 31.84 11.02
N SER A 639 -22.07 32.46 10.59
CA SER A 639 -21.67 33.80 11.04
C SER A 639 -22.20 34.88 10.09
N TYR A 640 -22.66 36.00 10.64
CA TYR A 640 -23.19 37.14 9.89
C TYR A 640 -22.53 38.43 10.32
N LEU A 641 -21.83 39.10 9.40
CA LEU A 641 -21.24 40.41 9.66
C LEU A 641 -22.29 41.52 9.48
N VAL A 642 -22.56 42.26 10.54
CA VAL A 642 -23.57 43.33 10.57
C VAL A 642 -23.13 44.49 9.68
N GLN A 643 -23.97 44.85 8.73
CA GLN A 643 -23.76 45.92 7.76
C GLN A 643 -24.45 47.22 8.18
N GLU A 644 -24.08 48.33 7.54
CA GLU A 644 -24.72 49.62 7.78
C GLU A 644 -26.20 49.56 7.37
N GLY A 645 -27.11 49.83 8.32
CA GLY A 645 -28.56 49.77 8.11
C GLY A 645 -29.24 48.49 8.63
N ASP A 646 -28.46 47.51 9.10
CA ASP A 646 -29.01 46.31 9.72
C ASP A 646 -29.67 46.58 11.07
N THR A 647 -30.69 45.78 11.36
CA THR A 647 -31.33 45.69 12.67
C THR A 647 -31.43 44.22 13.09
N ILE A 648 -31.53 43.95 14.39
CA ILE A 648 -31.76 42.57 14.88
C ILE A 648 -32.97 41.94 14.20
N ASN A 649 -34.03 42.70 13.97
CA ASN A 649 -35.25 42.21 13.32
C ASN A 649 -35.03 41.87 11.84
N SER A 650 -34.28 42.70 11.10
CA SER A 650 -34.01 42.44 9.68
C SER A 650 -33.05 41.27 9.48
N ILE A 651 -32.04 41.12 10.33
CA ILE A 651 -31.10 40.00 10.29
C ILE A 651 -31.81 38.70 10.68
N ALA A 652 -32.58 38.70 11.77
CA ALA A 652 -33.29 37.50 12.22
C ALA A 652 -34.30 37.01 11.17
N ALA A 653 -35.08 37.93 10.58
CA ALA A 653 -36.04 37.59 9.53
C ALA A 653 -35.36 37.06 8.25
N ALA A 654 -34.23 37.65 7.84
CA ALA A 654 -33.47 37.20 6.66
C ALA A 654 -32.85 35.81 6.84
N ASN A 655 -32.71 35.35 8.08
CA ASN A 655 -32.08 34.06 8.41
C ASN A 655 -33.05 33.07 9.08
N GLY A 656 -34.35 33.34 9.03
CA GLY A 656 -35.39 32.40 9.50
C GLY A 656 -35.40 32.14 11.01
N ILE A 657 -34.84 33.04 11.83
CA ILE A 657 -34.83 32.93 13.31
C ILE A 657 -35.57 34.10 13.96
N THR A 658 -35.88 34.00 15.26
CA THR A 658 -36.53 35.12 15.98
C THR A 658 -35.51 36.15 16.44
N PRO A 659 -35.89 37.44 16.55
CA PRO A 659 -35.04 38.50 17.12
C PRO A 659 -34.52 38.14 18.51
N GLU A 660 -35.37 37.56 19.36
CA GLU A 660 -35.03 37.13 20.71
C GLU A 660 -33.98 36.02 20.71
N GLU A 661 -34.08 35.07 19.77
CA GLU A 661 -33.12 33.98 19.63
C GLU A 661 -31.78 34.48 19.08
N LEU A 662 -31.79 35.36 18.08
CA LEU A 662 -30.57 36.00 17.57
C LEU A 662 -29.85 36.78 18.68
N MET A 663 -30.59 37.55 19.48
CA MET A 663 -30.01 38.27 20.63
C MET A 663 -29.46 37.31 21.68
N ARG A 664 -30.22 36.26 22.02
CA ARG A 664 -29.81 35.25 23.01
C ARG A 664 -28.51 34.54 22.59
N LEU A 665 -28.41 34.14 21.33
CA LEU A 665 -27.22 33.48 20.77
C LEU A 665 -25.98 34.37 20.82
N ASN A 666 -26.16 35.68 20.74
CA ASN A 666 -25.08 36.67 20.73
C ASN A 666 -24.88 37.37 22.06
N GLY A 667 -25.47 36.87 23.15
CA GLY A 667 -25.35 37.43 24.50
C GLY A 667 -25.93 38.84 24.64
N MET A 668 -26.82 39.24 23.74
CA MET A 668 -27.49 40.54 23.77
C MET A 668 -28.76 40.47 24.61
N THR A 669 -28.96 41.52 25.39
CA THR A 669 -30.18 41.71 26.21
C THR A 669 -31.10 42.78 25.62
N ASP A 670 -30.59 43.59 24.69
CA ASP A 670 -31.33 44.65 24.01
C ASP A 670 -30.81 44.83 22.57
N ALA A 671 -31.71 45.05 21.61
CA ALA A 671 -31.37 45.18 20.19
C ALA A 671 -30.50 46.42 19.89
N SER A 672 -30.47 47.42 20.78
CA SER A 672 -29.59 48.59 20.69
C SER A 672 -28.11 48.27 20.93
N GLN A 673 -27.78 47.05 21.35
CA GLN A 673 -26.40 46.56 21.51
C GLN A 673 -25.77 46.12 20.19
N LEU A 674 -26.55 46.04 19.10
CA LEU A 674 -26.07 45.71 17.76
C LEU A 674 -25.18 46.82 17.19
N GLN A 675 -23.96 46.48 16.77
CA GLN A 675 -23.02 47.43 16.16
C GLN A 675 -22.64 47.02 14.72
N VAL A 676 -22.50 48.02 13.84
CA VAL A 676 -22.01 47.79 12.47
C VAL A 676 -20.58 47.25 12.52
N GLY A 677 -20.30 46.19 11.76
CA GLY A 677 -19.04 45.45 11.77
C GLY A 677 -18.95 44.37 12.85
N GLN A 678 -19.99 44.18 13.66
CA GLN A 678 -20.07 43.07 14.61
C GLN A 678 -20.41 41.78 13.87
N THR A 679 -19.75 40.67 14.23
CA THR A 679 -20.14 39.35 13.74
C THR A 679 -21.16 38.73 14.69
N LEU A 680 -22.30 38.32 14.16
CA LEU A 680 -23.35 37.59 14.88
C LEU A 680 -23.30 36.10 14.55
N THR A 681 -23.44 35.28 15.58
CA THR A 681 -23.73 33.85 15.49
C THR A 681 -25.21 33.65 15.21
N ILE A 682 -25.52 33.02 14.08
CA ILE A 682 -26.85 32.63 13.68
C ILE A 682 -26.88 31.10 13.71
N ARG A 683 -27.76 30.53 14.54
CA ARG A 683 -28.02 29.10 14.53
C ARG A 683 -29.16 28.85 13.54
N SER A 684 -28.89 28.16 12.43
CA SER A 684 -30.00 27.56 11.68
C SER A 684 -30.50 26.40 12.53
N GLU A 685 -31.81 26.31 12.79
CA GLU A 685 -32.35 25.17 13.53
C GLU A 685 -31.86 23.85 12.89
N THR A 686 -31.45 22.93 13.75
CA THR A 686 -31.25 21.51 13.43
C THR A 686 -32.42 21.03 12.59
N MET A 687 -32.15 20.66 11.34
CA MET A 687 -33.06 19.82 10.59
C MET A 687 -33.25 18.53 11.40
N SER A 688 -34.39 18.42 12.09
CA SER A 688 -34.91 17.11 12.48
C SER A 688 -34.99 16.27 11.21
N LEU A 689 -34.56 14.99 11.26
CA LEU A 689 -34.84 14.03 10.18
C LEU A 689 -36.33 14.20 9.83
N PRO A 690 -36.66 14.63 8.59
CA PRO A 690 -38.06 14.80 8.24
C PRO A 690 -38.73 13.44 8.45
N GLN A 691 -39.71 13.37 9.35
CA GLN A 691 -40.40 12.10 9.65
C GLN A 691 -41.02 11.51 8.38
N SER A 692 -41.37 12.38 7.43
CA SER A 692 -41.74 12.02 6.08
C SER A 692 -41.13 12.98 5.06
N VAL A 693 -40.83 12.45 3.88
CA VAL A 693 -40.44 13.21 2.70
C VAL A 693 -41.57 13.22 1.69
N GLU A 694 -41.75 14.35 1.03
CA GLU A 694 -42.86 14.60 0.10
C GLU A 694 -42.28 14.97 -1.27
N GLY A 695 -42.03 13.97 -2.11
CA GLY A 695 -41.51 14.18 -3.46
C GLY A 695 -40.05 14.62 -3.45
N LEU A 696 -39.26 14.01 -2.56
CA LEU A 696 -37.83 14.28 -2.49
C LEU A 696 -37.18 13.72 -3.75
N ARG A 697 -36.59 14.61 -4.54
CA ARG A 697 -35.87 14.25 -5.75
C ARG A 697 -34.45 13.81 -5.42
N GLY A 698 -34.06 12.64 -5.91
CA GLY A 698 -32.68 12.17 -5.83
C GLY A 698 -32.39 11.18 -6.94
N TYR A 699 -31.23 10.52 -6.85
CA TYR A 699 -30.69 9.64 -7.88
C TYR A 699 -30.53 8.23 -7.33
N LEU A 700 -30.85 7.23 -8.14
CA LEU A 700 -30.75 5.83 -7.76
C LEU A 700 -29.31 5.31 -7.88
N SER A 701 -28.86 4.58 -6.86
CA SER A 701 -27.61 3.83 -6.87
C SER A 701 -27.88 2.40 -6.43
N ILE A 702 -28.00 1.47 -7.36
CA ILE A 702 -28.45 0.10 -7.13
C ILE A 702 -27.28 -0.86 -7.28
N THR A 703 -27.17 -1.80 -6.35
CA THR A 703 -26.21 -2.90 -6.39
C THR A 703 -26.94 -4.22 -6.22
N ILE A 704 -26.66 -5.20 -7.09
CA ILE A 704 -27.17 -6.57 -6.97
C ILE A 704 -26.08 -7.47 -6.41
N TYR A 705 -26.35 -8.10 -5.28
CA TYR A 705 -25.50 -9.09 -4.65
C TYR A 705 -25.96 -10.49 -5.05
N LYS A 706 -25.07 -11.26 -5.68
CA LYS A 706 -25.34 -12.63 -6.12
C LYS A 706 -24.71 -13.62 -5.15
N GLN A 707 -25.55 -14.42 -4.51
CA GLN A 707 -25.12 -15.40 -3.52
C GLN A 707 -24.67 -16.70 -4.19
N THR A 708 -23.79 -17.44 -3.51
CA THR A 708 -23.22 -18.70 -4.01
C THR A 708 -24.26 -19.82 -4.24
N ASP A 709 -25.45 -19.71 -3.65
CA ASP A 709 -26.57 -20.64 -3.85
C ASP A 709 -27.46 -20.26 -5.06
N GLY A 710 -27.13 -19.18 -5.76
CA GLY A 710 -27.88 -18.65 -6.90
C GLY A 710 -28.96 -17.63 -6.54
N ASN A 711 -29.17 -17.34 -5.24
CA ASN A 711 -30.06 -16.26 -4.82
C ASN A 711 -29.44 -14.88 -5.10
N GLN A 712 -30.29 -13.87 -5.19
CA GLN A 712 -29.86 -12.47 -5.35
C GLN A 712 -30.60 -11.59 -4.35
N ARG A 713 -29.90 -10.57 -3.82
CA ARG A 713 -30.52 -9.43 -3.14
C ARG A 713 -30.07 -8.14 -3.82
N ALA A 714 -30.93 -7.13 -3.82
CA ALA A 714 -30.61 -5.82 -4.37
C ALA A 714 -30.64 -4.78 -3.25
N ASP A 715 -29.60 -3.96 -3.18
CA ASP A 715 -29.56 -2.78 -2.33
C ASP A 715 -29.88 -1.56 -3.18
N TYR A 716 -30.85 -0.77 -2.71
CA TYR A 716 -31.35 0.41 -3.40
C TYR A 716 -30.88 1.65 -2.67
N GLY A 717 -29.79 2.25 -3.14
CA GLY A 717 -29.30 3.54 -2.67
C GLY A 717 -30.05 4.70 -3.32
N PHE A 718 -30.18 5.80 -2.58
CA PHE A 718 -30.77 7.06 -3.02
C PHE A 718 -29.86 8.21 -2.61
N ILE A 719 -29.36 8.93 -3.60
CA ILE A 719 -28.40 10.03 -3.44
C ILE A 719 -29.14 11.35 -3.64
N ASN A 720 -28.93 12.31 -2.75
CA ASN A 720 -29.59 13.61 -2.79
C ASN A 720 -28.71 14.70 -2.16
N ASP A 721 -28.66 15.89 -2.74
CA ASP A 721 -27.91 17.05 -2.24
C ASP A 721 -28.76 18.11 -1.49
N THR A 722 -30.09 18.03 -1.59
CA THR A 722 -31.04 18.98 -0.96
C THR A 722 -31.27 18.81 0.55
N ILE A 723 -30.91 17.64 1.11
CA ILE A 723 -31.02 17.31 2.53
C ILE A 723 -29.62 16.88 3.03
N PRO A 724 -29.28 17.12 4.31
CA PRO A 724 -27.93 16.90 4.86
C PRO A 724 -27.54 15.42 5.01
N PHE A 725 -28.22 14.54 4.27
CA PHE A 725 -28.06 13.10 4.26
C PHE A 725 -27.85 12.67 2.81
N PRO A 726 -26.60 12.71 2.32
CA PRO A 726 -26.30 12.60 0.90
C PRO A 726 -26.58 11.21 0.34
N TYR A 727 -26.70 10.20 1.19
CA TYR A 727 -27.01 8.83 0.82
C TYR A 727 -28.03 8.22 1.80
N MET A 728 -29.03 7.52 1.25
CA MET A 728 -30.05 6.79 1.99
C MET A 728 -30.31 5.43 1.35
N THR A 729 -30.69 4.44 2.17
CA THR A 729 -31.16 3.14 1.68
C THR A 729 -32.68 3.19 1.51
N LEU A 730 -33.18 2.80 0.35
CA LEU A 730 -34.62 2.66 0.10
C LEU A 730 -35.10 1.29 0.57
N GLU A 731 -36.20 1.27 1.32
CA GLU A 731 -36.95 0.05 1.66
C GLU A 731 -38.41 0.24 1.25
N GLY A 732 -39.07 -0.79 0.75
CA GLY A 732 -40.47 -0.67 0.35
C GLY A 732 -40.94 -1.86 -0.48
N GLU A 733 -42.22 -1.86 -0.81
CA GLU A 733 -42.77 -2.80 -1.79
C GLU A 733 -42.41 -2.33 -3.22
N ASP A 734 -42.28 -3.28 -4.16
CA ASP A 734 -42.10 -3.01 -5.60
C ASP A 734 -40.88 -2.15 -6.02
N LEU A 735 -39.80 -2.15 -5.22
CA LEU A 735 -38.55 -1.45 -5.58
C LEU A 735 -37.81 -2.09 -6.77
N GLU A 736 -38.09 -3.35 -7.10
CA GLU A 736 -37.48 -4.04 -8.25
C GLU A 736 -37.68 -3.30 -9.57
N ALA A 737 -38.81 -2.59 -9.72
CA ALA A 737 -39.06 -1.78 -10.91
C ALA A 737 -38.10 -0.57 -11.04
N LEU A 738 -37.46 -0.13 -9.95
CA LEU A 738 -36.47 0.95 -9.96
C LEU A 738 -35.13 0.53 -10.57
N GLN A 739 -34.87 -0.76 -10.72
CA GLN A 739 -33.67 -1.28 -11.39
C GLN A 739 -33.52 -0.74 -12.82
N ALA A 740 -34.63 -0.53 -13.52
CA ALA A 740 -34.62 0.06 -14.87
C ALA A 740 -34.19 1.54 -14.91
N TYR A 741 -34.03 2.18 -13.75
CA TYR A 741 -33.75 3.61 -13.60
C TYR A 741 -32.46 3.87 -12.82
N GLN A 742 -31.49 2.93 -12.89
CA GLN A 742 -30.16 3.11 -12.32
C GLN A 742 -29.54 4.45 -12.72
N ASN A 743 -28.99 5.19 -11.76
CA ASN A 743 -28.39 6.52 -11.92
C ASN A 743 -29.34 7.60 -12.49
N LEU A 744 -30.64 7.33 -12.60
CA LEU A 744 -31.65 8.31 -13.05
C LEU A 744 -32.37 8.98 -11.87
N PRO A 745 -32.93 10.19 -12.09
CA PRO A 745 -33.73 10.89 -11.09
C PRO A 745 -35.01 10.12 -10.73
N VAL A 746 -35.33 10.11 -9.44
CA VAL A 746 -36.59 9.61 -8.89
C VAL A 746 -37.09 10.57 -7.81
N ASP A 747 -38.39 10.85 -7.82
CA ASP A 747 -39.07 11.61 -6.77
C ASP A 747 -39.70 10.61 -5.80
N VAL A 748 -39.36 10.69 -4.51
CA VAL A 748 -39.77 9.69 -3.50
C VAL A 748 -40.63 10.32 -2.40
N TRP A 749 -41.69 9.61 -2.02
CA TRP A 749 -42.48 9.89 -0.83
C TRP A 749 -42.35 8.73 0.14
N GLY A 750 -42.19 9.04 1.42
CA GLY A 750 -42.02 8.00 2.41
C GLY A 750 -41.61 8.52 3.77
N THR A 751 -41.37 7.59 4.68
CA THR A 751 -40.92 7.90 6.05
C THR A 751 -39.45 7.57 6.22
N MET A 752 -38.69 8.48 6.84
CA MET A 752 -37.28 8.26 7.13
C MET A 752 -37.10 7.74 8.56
N GLU A 753 -36.21 6.77 8.74
CA GLU A 753 -35.76 6.31 10.05
C GLU A 753 -34.25 6.04 10.05
N ILE A 754 -33.66 6.06 11.24
CA ILE A 754 -32.27 5.64 11.43
C ILE A 754 -32.30 4.21 11.94
N ARG A 755 -31.68 3.29 11.21
CA ARG A 755 -31.54 1.88 11.60
C ARG A 755 -30.05 1.52 11.54
N GLU A 756 -29.49 1.10 12.68
CA GLU A 756 -28.08 0.68 12.78
C GLU A 756 -27.06 1.72 12.27
N GLY A 757 -27.36 3.02 12.47
CA GLY A 757 -26.49 4.12 12.01
C GLY A 757 -26.67 4.52 10.54
N GLN A 758 -27.47 3.77 9.77
CA GLN A 758 -27.83 4.12 8.40
C GLN A 758 -29.20 4.78 8.34
N ILE A 759 -29.39 5.66 7.36
CA ILE A 759 -30.66 6.32 7.10
C ILE A 759 -31.43 5.50 6.08
N VAL A 760 -32.59 5.01 6.52
CA VAL A 760 -33.50 4.20 5.72
C VAL A 760 -34.71 5.05 5.37
N LEU A 761 -34.98 5.21 4.08
CA LEU A 761 -36.19 5.83 3.55
C LEU A 761 -37.16 4.72 3.15
N LYS A 762 -38.20 4.54 3.96
CA LYS A 762 -39.31 3.63 3.65
C LYS A 762 -40.21 4.27 2.60
N VAL A 763 -40.08 3.80 1.37
CA VAL A 763 -40.80 4.27 0.18
C VAL A 763 -42.26 3.87 0.27
N GLU A 764 -43.14 4.86 0.30
CA GLU A 764 -44.59 4.70 0.20
C GLU A 764 -45.06 4.84 -1.25
N ARG A 765 -44.44 5.76 -2.01
CA ARG A 765 -44.58 5.85 -3.48
C ARG A 765 -43.37 6.53 -4.08
N TYR A 766 -43.18 6.33 -5.38
CA TYR A 766 -42.19 7.06 -6.17
C TYR A 766 -42.78 7.49 -7.52
N GLU A 767 -42.16 8.48 -8.15
CA GLU A 767 -42.44 8.92 -9.51
C GLU A 767 -41.12 9.09 -10.27
N ILE A 768 -41.11 8.73 -11.55
CA ILE A 768 -39.97 8.99 -12.44
C ILE A 768 -40.25 10.29 -13.17
N PRO A 769 -39.60 11.41 -12.80
CA PRO A 769 -39.92 12.72 -13.36
C PRO A 769 -39.55 12.84 -14.84
N PHE A 770 -38.52 12.10 -15.29
CA PHE A 770 -38.01 12.13 -16.65
C PHE A 770 -37.88 10.70 -17.20
N PRO A 771 -38.99 10.02 -17.56
CA PRO A 771 -38.97 8.62 -17.97
C PRO A 771 -38.27 8.38 -19.31
N ASP A 772 -38.18 9.40 -20.15
CA ASP A 772 -37.50 9.35 -21.45
C ASP A 772 -36.04 9.84 -21.37
N LEU A 773 -35.53 10.09 -20.15
CA LEU A 773 -34.16 10.55 -19.97
C LEU A 773 -33.17 9.43 -20.31
N GLN A 774 -32.12 9.78 -21.04
CA GLN A 774 -31.15 8.81 -21.56
C GLN A 774 -29.74 9.33 -21.27
N PHE A 775 -28.84 8.42 -20.92
CA PHE A 775 -27.41 8.70 -20.98
C PHE A 775 -27.00 8.93 -22.42
N GLN A 776 -26.00 9.78 -22.60
CA GLN A 776 -25.49 10.14 -23.91
C GLN A 776 -23.99 10.35 -23.85
N ILE A 777 -23.32 10.03 -24.95
CA ILE A 777 -21.92 10.37 -25.15
C ILE A 777 -21.87 11.71 -25.88
N LEU A 778 -21.19 12.69 -25.29
CA LEU A 778 -20.98 13.99 -25.89
C LEU A 778 -19.51 14.21 -26.19
N ARG A 779 -19.24 14.86 -27.32
CA ARG A 779 -17.90 15.30 -27.72
C ARG A 779 -17.79 16.81 -27.59
N GLY A 780 -16.67 17.27 -27.04
CA GLY A 780 -16.44 18.70 -26.84
C GLY A 780 -15.13 18.98 -26.12
N LYS A 781 -15.00 20.20 -25.58
CA LYS A 781 -13.80 20.68 -24.87
C LYS A 781 -14.13 21.14 -23.47
N GLN A 782 -13.17 20.97 -22.56
CA GLN A 782 -13.29 21.37 -21.17
C GLN A 782 -12.58 22.71 -20.91
N THR A 783 -13.10 23.52 -19.99
CA THR A 783 -12.51 24.79 -19.60
C THR A 783 -12.71 24.99 -18.09
N PRO A 784 -11.64 24.93 -17.28
CA PRO A 784 -11.71 25.24 -15.86
C PRO A 784 -12.13 26.68 -15.63
N VAL A 785 -13.04 26.89 -14.69
CA VAL A 785 -13.57 28.20 -14.30
C VAL A 785 -13.82 28.26 -12.80
N THR A 786 -14.02 29.49 -12.31
CA THR A 786 -14.62 29.71 -10.99
C THR A 786 -15.98 30.34 -11.19
N LEU A 787 -17.04 29.67 -10.72
CA LEU A 787 -18.42 30.14 -10.80
C LEU A 787 -18.95 30.30 -9.39
N ASP A 788 -19.49 31.48 -9.06
CA ASP A 788 -20.05 31.80 -7.73
C ASP A 788 -19.11 31.51 -6.54
N GLY A 789 -17.79 31.47 -6.78
CA GLY A 789 -16.76 31.20 -5.77
C GLY A 789 -16.34 29.73 -5.65
N GLU A 790 -16.94 28.83 -6.43
CA GLU A 790 -16.62 27.41 -6.49
C GLU A 790 -15.83 27.07 -7.77
N THR A 791 -14.90 26.13 -7.65
CA THR A 791 -14.15 25.60 -8.80
C THR A 791 -15.07 24.68 -9.60
N ALA A 792 -15.18 24.94 -10.90
CA ALA A 792 -16.02 24.16 -11.80
C ALA A 792 -15.36 24.02 -13.17
N THR A 793 -15.77 23.02 -13.94
CA THR A 793 -15.38 22.85 -15.34
C THR A 793 -16.56 23.12 -16.25
N LEU A 794 -16.37 23.99 -17.26
CA LEU A 794 -17.31 24.14 -18.36
C LEU A 794 -16.98 23.15 -19.46
N PHE A 795 -17.98 22.42 -19.95
CA PHE A 795 -17.88 21.56 -21.12
C PHE A 795 -18.64 22.18 -22.30
N THR A 796 -17.92 22.50 -23.37
CA THR A 796 -18.52 23.03 -24.61
C THR A 796 -18.53 21.96 -25.68
N THR A 797 -19.72 21.52 -26.09
CA THR A 797 -19.91 20.51 -27.13
C THR A 797 -19.53 21.04 -28.51
N ASP A 798 -19.26 20.14 -29.45
CA ASP A 798 -18.93 20.49 -30.84
C ASP A 798 -20.02 21.32 -31.55
N ASP A 799 -21.29 21.18 -31.14
CA ASP A 799 -22.41 22.00 -31.63
C ASP A 799 -22.51 23.39 -30.96
N GLY A 800 -21.56 23.73 -30.08
CA GLY A 800 -21.40 25.04 -29.47
C GLY A 800 -22.25 25.28 -28.22
N LYS A 801 -22.85 24.24 -27.62
CA LYS A 801 -23.55 24.36 -26.34
C LYS A 801 -22.59 24.19 -25.19
N THR A 802 -22.72 25.02 -24.18
CA THR A 802 -21.87 24.99 -22.99
C THR A 802 -22.67 24.56 -21.77
N TYR A 803 -22.12 23.60 -21.04
CA TYR A 803 -22.65 23.08 -19.79
C TYR A 803 -21.63 23.25 -18.68
N VAL A 804 -22.09 23.30 -17.43
CA VAL A 804 -21.25 23.15 -16.24
C VAL A 804 -21.24 21.70 -15.80
N GLN A 805 -20.06 21.15 -15.52
CA GLN A 805 -19.91 19.75 -15.11
C GLN A 805 -20.30 19.55 -13.66
N PHE A 806 -21.11 18.52 -13.42
CA PHE A 806 -21.51 18.06 -12.12
C PHE A 806 -21.03 16.62 -11.89
N ASN A 807 -20.72 16.28 -10.64
CA ASN A 807 -20.52 14.88 -10.25
C ASN A 807 -21.83 14.08 -10.40
N PRO A 808 -21.78 12.73 -10.52
CA PRO A 808 -22.98 11.89 -10.57
C PRO A 808 -23.97 12.14 -9.43
N GLY A 809 -23.46 12.40 -8.23
CA GLY A 809 -24.24 12.70 -7.02
C GLY A 809 -24.70 14.15 -6.89
N GLY A 810 -24.13 15.08 -7.66
CA GLY A 810 -24.43 16.52 -7.64
C GLY A 810 -23.25 17.36 -7.19
N GLY A 811 -23.38 18.69 -7.30
CA GLY A 811 -22.30 19.64 -7.04
C GLY A 811 -21.32 19.77 -8.21
N THR A 812 -20.61 20.90 -8.26
CA THR A 812 -19.69 21.22 -9.36
C THR A 812 -18.47 20.29 -9.36
N ASP A 813 -18.12 19.81 -10.54
CA ASP A 813 -16.90 19.05 -10.80
C ASP A 813 -15.86 19.98 -11.46
N GLY A 814 -14.72 20.16 -10.82
CA GLY A 814 -13.59 20.96 -11.30
C GLY A 814 -12.53 20.17 -12.08
N SER A 815 -12.74 18.87 -12.28
CA SER A 815 -11.78 18.00 -12.97
C SER A 815 -11.83 18.16 -14.49
N THR A 816 -10.72 17.78 -15.14
CA THR A 816 -10.57 17.74 -16.61
C THR A 816 -9.86 16.47 -17.03
N VAL A 817 -10.18 15.95 -18.21
CA VAL A 817 -9.56 14.78 -18.82
C VAL A 817 -8.67 15.20 -19.97
N GLY A 818 -7.44 14.68 -20.00
CA GLY A 818 -6.44 15.09 -21.00
C GLY A 818 -5.89 16.50 -20.75
N ASN A 819 -5.31 17.11 -21.77
CA ASN A 819 -4.86 18.50 -21.71
C ASN A 819 -6.04 19.46 -21.94
N LEU A 820 -5.93 20.70 -21.44
CA LEU A 820 -7.01 21.69 -21.50
C LEU A 820 -7.53 22.01 -22.92
N ASP A 821 -6.73 21.78 -23.96
CA ASP A 821 -7.11 22.03 -25.35
C ASP A 821 -7.65 20.79 -26.10
N ASP A 822 -7.61 19.62 -25.46
CA ASP A 822 -8.00 18.35 -26.05
C ASP A 822 -9.52 18.27 -26.24
N GLU A 823 -9.94 17.59 -27.30
CA GLU A 823 -11.32 17.15 -27.42
C GLU A 823 -11.50 15.89 -26.57
N VAL A 824 -12.61 15.84 -25.82
CA VAL A 824 -12.96 14.74 -24.93
C VAL A 824 -14.34 14.19 -25.26
N LEU A 825 -14.54 12.92 -24.97
CA LEU A 825 -15.81 12.23 -24.93
C LEU A 825 -16.25 12.12 -23.47
N ILE A 826 -17.48 12.52 -23.20
CA ILE A 826 -18.08 12.46 -21.86
C ILE A 826 -19.34 11.61 -21.94
N GLU A 827 -19.40 10.56 -21.12
CA GLU A 827 -20.63 9.87 -20.78
C GLU A 827 -21.37 10.70 -19.74
N ALA A 828 -22.53 11.22 -20.13
CA ALA A 828 -23.24 12.18 -19.33
C ALA A 828 -24.77 12.04 -19.35
N LEU A 829 -25.37 12.65 -18.34
CA LEU A 829 -26.81 12.83 -18.21
C LEU A 829 -27.11 14.34 -18.13
N ILE A 830 -27.94 14.85 -19.04
CA ILE A 830 -28.44 16.24 -18.99
C ILE A 830 -29.81 16.23 -18.34
N VAL A 831 -29.86 16.52 -17.05
CA VAL A 831 -31.11 16.56 -16.31
C VAL A 831 -31.79 17.91 -16.56
N PRO A 832 -33.08 17.93 -16.97
CA PRO A 832 -33.79 19.19 -17.14
C PRO A 832 -33.80 20.03 -15.88
N GLU A 833 -33.68 21.35 -16.03
CA GLU A 833 -33.75 22.36 -14.96
C GLU A 833 -32.52 22.45 -14.03
N GLU A 834 -31.55 21.53 -14.11
CA GLU A 834 -30.29 21.67 -13.39
C GLU A 834 -29.38 22.73 -14.05
N SER A 835 -28.86 23.67 -13.25
CA SER A 835 -27.96 24.73 -13.71
C SER A 835 -27.13 25.29 -12.57
N PHE A 836 -25.96 25.85 -12.89
CA PHE A 836 -25.08 26.53 -11.94
C PHE A 836 -24.28 27.63 -12.65
N GLY A 837 -24.04 28.76 -11.97
CA GLY A 837 -23.31 29.90 -12.54
C GLY A 837 -23.90 30.44 -13.86
N GLY A 838 -25.19 30.23 -14.12
CA GLY A 838 -25.88 30.63 -15.35
C GLY A 838 -25.78 29.64 -16.53
N TYR A 839 -25.16 28.47 -16.35
CA TYR A 839 -25.04 27.42 -17.37
C TYR A 839 -25.90 26.21 -17.00
N PRO A 840 -26.52 25.51 -17.99
CA PRO A 840 -27.16 24.23 -17.75
C PRO A 840 -26.14 23.19 -17.26
N ALA A 841 -26.54 22.31 -16.34
CA ALA A 841 -25.65 21.30 -15.78
C ALA A 841 -25.58 20.03 -16.65
N LEU A 842 -24.43 19.37 -16.60
CA LEU A 842 -24.13 18.08 -17.22
C LEU A 842 -23.52 17.17 -16.15
N ARG A 843 -24.23 16.11 -15.76
CA ARG A 843 -23.68 15.13 -14.82
C ARG A 843 -22.75 14.17 -15.55
N VAL A 844 -21.52 14.06 -15.08
CA VAL A 844 -20.44 13.29 -15.71
C VAL A 844 -20.27 11.94 -15.00
N PHE A 845 -20.37 10.84 -15.72
CA PHE A 845 -20.20 9.48 -15.17
C PHE A 845 -18.87 8.85 -15.59
N SER A 846 -18.42 9.17 -16.80
CA SER A 846 -17.13 8.76 -17.33
C SER A 846 -16.68 9.75 -18.38
N ALA A 847 -15.37 9.91 -18.56
CA ALA A 847 -14.80 10.77 -19.57
C ALA A 847 -13.48 10.20 -20.09
N ALA A 848 -13.22 10.41 -21.38
CA ALA A 848 -12.02 9.95 -22.08
C ALA A 848 -11.60 10.99 -23.12
N SER A 849 -10.33 11.01 -23.52
CA SER A 849 -9.92 11.83 -24.67
C SER A 849 -10.63 11.32 -25.94
N ALA A 850 -11.17 12.23 -26.76
CA ALA A 850 -11.86 11.88 -28.01
C ALA A 850 -10.90 11.36 -29.07
N ILE A 851 -9.66 11.81 -28.99
CA ILE A 851 -8.54 11.31 -29.74
C ILE A 851 -7.61 10.68 -28.73
N ASN A 852 -7.25 9.41 -28.94
CA ASN A 852 -6.29 8.74 -28.10
C ASN A 852 -4.95 9.48 -28.24
N PRO A 853 -4.42 10.11 -27.16
CA PRO A 853 -3.20 10.91 -27.24
C PRO A 853 -1.95 10.07 -27.57
N LYS A 854 -2.08 8.74 -27.57
CA LYS A 854 -1.00 7.78 -27.85
C LYS A 854 -0.86 7.39 -29.32
N ASN A 855 -1.97 7.33 -30.09
CA ASN A 855 -1.94 6.90 -31.50
C ASN A 855 -2.70 7.82 -32.47
N GLY A 856 -3.36 8.87 -31.97
CA GLY A 856 -4.10 9.84 -32.79
C GLY A 856 -5.41 9.31 -33.38
N GLU A 857 -5.84 8.09 -33.02
CA GLU A 857 -7.10 7.52 -33.47
C GLU A 857 -8.29 8.03 -32.64
N ALA A 858 -9.47 8.02 -33.25
CA ALA A 858 -10.71 8.35 -32.55
C ALA A 858 -11.04 7.24 -31.54
N GLN A 859 -11.20 7.61 -30.27
CA GLN A 859 -11.67 6.70 -29.24
C GLN A 859 -13.20 6.65 -29.26
N GLU A 860 -13.79 5.53 -28.87
CA GLU A 860 -15.22 5.43 -28.60
C GLU A 860 -15.44 5.17 -27.12
N LEU A 861 -16.35 5.94 -26.51
CA LEU A 861 -16.82 5.73 -25.14
C LEU A 861 -18.18 5.03 -25.21
N GLN A 862 -18.40 4.01 -24.39
CA GLN A 862 -19.67 3.28 -24.33
C GLN A 862 -20.49 3.75 -23.14
N ILE A 863 -21.82 3.71 -23.28
CA ILE A 863 -22.73 3.95 -22.17
C ILE A 863 -22.65 2.74 -21.23
N SER A 864 -22.35 3.00 -19.98
CA SER A 864 -22.18 2.05 -18.89
C SER A 864 -22.90 2.47 -17.61
N ALA A 865 -23.23 3.76 -17.46
CA ALA A 865 -23.89 4.32 -16.30
C ALA A 865 -25.32 3.82 -16.09
N ASP A 866 -25.96 3.23 -17.11
CA ASP A 866 -27.27 2.59 -17.00
C ASP A 866 -27.21 1.15 -16.49
N LYS A 867 -26.00 0.58 -16.35
CA LYS A 867 -25.81 -0.80 -15.89
C LYS A 867 -25.77 -0.85 -14.36
N ILE A 868 -26.48 -1.83 -13.81
CA ILE A 868 -26.47 -2.12 -12.37
C ILE A 868 -25.19 -2.86 -12.03
N TYR A 869 -24.55 -2.46 -10.92
CA TYR A 869 -23.36 -3.13 -10.42
C TYR A 869 -23.74 -4.48 -9.80
N ILE A 870 -23.12 -5.57 -10.27
CA ILE A 870 -23.38 -6.94 -9.78
C ILE A 870 -22.13 -7.44 -9.06
N VAL A 871 -22.30 -7.88 -7.81
CA VAL A 871 -21.21 -8.36 -6.94
C VAL A 871 -21.50 -9.78 -6.51
N ASP A 872 -20.52 -10.68 -6.64
CA ASP A 872 -20.61 -12.00 -6.02
C ASP A 872 -20.46 -11.88 -4.49
N GLU A 873 -21.51 -12.19 -3.76
CA GLU A 873 -21.57 -12.16 -2.29
C GLU A 873 -21.11 -13.52 -1.76
N ALA A 874 -19.88 -13.57 -1.25
CA ALA A 874 -19.44 -14.68 -0.41
C ALA A 874 -20.35 -14.73 0.83
N MET A 875 -20.83 -15.93 1.21
CA MET A 875 -21.62 -16.10 2.44
C MET A 875 -20.77 -15.80 3.68
N GLU A 876 -20.63 -14.52 4.01
CA GLU A 876 -20.34 -14.08 5.37
C GLU A 876 -21.68 -13.85 6.08
N GLY A 877 -21.78 -14.28 7.34
CA GLY A 877 -22.98 -14.02 8.15
C GLY A 877 -23.24 -12.52 8.33
N PRO A 878 -24.28 -12.13 9.09
CA PRO A 878 -24.47 -10.71 9.42
C PRO A 878 -23.14 -10.17 9.99
N PRO A 879 -22.62 -9.05 9.46
CA PRO A 879 -21.29 -8.59 9.80
C PRO A 879 -21.21 -8.45 11.32
N THR A 880 -20.39 -9.27 11.96
CA THR A 880 -20.01 -8.99 13.34
C THR A 880 -19.27 -7.67 13.29
N GLN A 881 -19.78 -6.63 13.94
CA GLN A 881 -19.08 -5.34 13.99
C GLN A 881 -17.64 -5.60 14.46
N PRO A 882 -16.65 -5.24 13.64
CA PRO A 882 -15.28 -5.59 13.93
C PRO A 882 -14.83 -4.87 15.19
N THR A 883 -14.24 -5.58 16.15
CA THR A 883 -13.68 -4.94 17.36
C THR A 883 -12.41 -4.19 17.00
N LEU A 884 -12.15 -3.06 17.65
CA LEU A 884 -10.91 -2.30 17.48
C LEU A 884 -9.92 -2.62 18.61
N VAL A 885 -8.64 -2.67 18.28
CA VAL A 885 -7.55 -2.80 19.25
C VAL A 885 -6.52 -1.71 18.99
N ILE A 886 -6.31 -0.82 19.96
CA ILE A 886 -5.22 0.17 19.92
C ILE A 886 -3.95 -0.50 20.40
N GLU A 887 -2.91 -0.44 19.60
CA GLU A 887 -1.64 -1.12 19.85
C GLU A 887 -0.47 -0.14 20.02
N ARG A 888 -0.67 1.14 19.68
CA ARG A 888 0.33 2.18 19.87
C ARG A 888 -0.35 3.53 20.12
N VAL A 889 0.20 4.26 21.08
CA VAL A 889 -0.15 5.66 21.35
C VAL A 889 1.15 6.43 21.48
N GLN A 890 1.33 7.49 20.70
CA GLN A 890 2.57 8.27 20.70
C GLN A 890 2.29 9.74 20.32
N LEU A 891 3.12 10.64 20.83
CA LEU A 891 3.16 12.03 20.37
C LEU A 891 3.93 12.09 19.04
N VAL A 892 3.33 12.74 18.04
CA VAL A 892 3.92 12.98 16.71
C VAL A 892 3.76 14.45 16.33
N TYR A 893 4.47 14.86 15.29
CA TYR A 893 4.25 16.14 14.63
C TYR A 893 3.44 15.95 13.35
N TYR A 894 2.38 16.74 13.19
CA TYR A 894 1.48 16.69 12.04
C TYR A 894 1.56 17.97 11.21
N MET A 895 1.52 17.81 9.89
CA MET A 895 1.18 18.85 8.91
C MET A 895 0.56 18.22 7.66
N PRO A 896 -0.18 18.97 6.82
CA PRO A 896 -0.57 18.52 5.49
C PRO A 896 0.64 18.15 4.62
N GLU A 897 0.57 17.11 3.79
CA GLU A 897 1.70 16.67 2.95
C GLU A 897 2.08 17.76 1.93
N PRO A 898 3.28 18.38 2.05
CA PRO A 898 3.63 19.52 1.20
C PRO A 898 4.08 19.12 -0.21
N ARG A 899 4.28 17.81 -0.48
CA ARG A 899 4.94 17.29 -1.69
C ARG A 899 4.29 17.76 -2.99
N TYR A 900 2.96 17.92 -3.01
CA TYR A 900 2.20 18.31 -4.19
C TYR A 900 1.68 19.76 -4.15
N GLN A 901 1.99 20.52 -3.10
CA GLN A 901 1.44 21.87 -2.84
C GLN A 901 2.51 22.97 -2.91
N VAL A 902 3.40 22.86 -3.90
CA VAL A 902 4.62 23.67 -3.95
C VAL A 902 4.30 25.15 -4.14
N ASN A 903 4.67 25.95 -3.14
CA ASN A 903 4.34 27.38 -3.03
C ASN A 903 2.84 27.70 -2.87
N GLU A 904 2.00 26.69 -2.64
CA GLU A 904 0.55 26.86 -2.44
C GLU A 904 0.18 26.93 -0.97
N LEU A 905 1.03 26.40 -0.07
CA LEU A 905 0.83 26.49 1.38
C LEU A 905 0.87 27.94 1.87
N SER A 906 -0.27 28.41 2.36
CA SER A 906 -0.37 29.64 3.13
C SER A 906 0.47 29.55 4.42
N PRO A 907 0.96 30.66 5.00
CA PRO A 907 1.81 30.63 6.19
C PRO A 907 1.23 29.85 7.37
N ASP A 908 -0.10 29.86 7.54
CA ASP A 908 -0.82 29.13 8.58
C ASP A 908 -0.88 27.61 8.34
N GLN A 909 -0.72 27.14 7.10
CA GLN A 909 -0.65 25.72 6.77
C GLN A 909 0.78 25.14 6.88
N ARG A 910 1.79 25.98 7.17
CA ARG A 910 3.20 25.57 7.26
C ARG A 910 3.61 25.10 8.65
N TYR A 911 2.69 25.03 9.60
CA TYR A 911 3.02 24.64 10.97
C TYR A 911 3.04 23.12 11.14
N LEU A 912 4.19 22.59 11.57
CA LEU A 912 4.27 21.25 12.14
C LEU A 912 3.85 21.38 13.60
N GLN A 913 2.73 20.76 13.93
CA GLN A 913 2.10 20.88 15.24
C GLN A 913 2.01 19.54 15.96
N PRO A 914 2.09 19.53 17.30
CA PRO A 914 2.03 18.29 18.05
C PRO A 914 0.61 17.68 17.99
N ALA A 915 0.56 16.37 17.79
CA ALA A 915 -0.65 15.56 17.72
C ALA A 915 -0.44 14.22 18.42
N TRP A 916 -1.49 13.72 19.08
CA TRP A 916 -1.54 12.37 19.62
C TRP A 916 -1.98 11.40 18.54
N LEU A 917 -1.12 10.45 18.19
CA LEU A 917 -1.42 9.40 17.22
C LEU A 917 -1.77 8.10 17.95
N PHE A 918 -2.99 7.63 17.75
CA PHE A 918 -3.49 6.32 18.14
C PHE A 918 -3.48 5.43 16.90
N THR A 919 -2.84 4.26 16.97
CA THR A 919 -2.86 3.30 15.86
C THR A 919 -3.24 1.92 16.35
N GLY A 920 -3.95 1.19 15.50
CA GLY A 920 -4.43 -0.14 15.85
C GLY A 920 -4.98 -0.89 14.66
N HIS A 921 -5.64 -2.00 14.96
CA HIS A 921 -6.29 -2.84 13.97
C HIS A 921 -7.72 -3.20 14.37
N TYR A 922 -8.58 -3.34 13.36
CA TYR A 922 -9.85 -4.02 13.46
C TYR A 922 -9.64 -5.54 13.53
N SER A 923 -10.62 -6.27 14.06
CA SER A 923 -10.57 -7.74 14.12
C SER A 923 -10.49 -8.43 12.76
N ASN A 924 -10.80 -7.73 11.67
CA ASN A 924 -10.65 -8.21 10.29
C ASN A 924 -9.25 -7.95 9.70
N GLY A 925 -8.33 -7.36 10.47
CA GLY A 925 -6.95 -7.04 10.05
C GLY A 925 -6.78 -5.68 9.38
N THR A 926 -7.85 -4.90 9.20
CA THR A 926 -7.75 -3.52 8.69
C THR A 926 -7.05 -2.64 9.72
N GLY A 927 -6.05 -1.86 9.31
CA GLY A 927 -5.38 -0.89 10.17
C GLY A 927 -6.18 0.41 10.30
N PHE A 928 -6.06 1.12 11.41
CA PHE A 928 -6.67 2.43 11.60
C PHE A 928 -5.79 3.39 12.38
N PHE A 929 -5.91 4.68 12.09
CA PHE A 929 -5.33 5.76 12.89
C PHE A 929 -6.38 6.74 13.35
N VAL A 930 -6.05 7.36 14.48
CA VAL A 930 -6.68 8.60 14.92
C VAL A 930 -5.57 9.58 15.34
N LEU A 931 -5.57 10.75 14.75
CA LEU A 931 -4.76 11.91 15.16
C LEU A 931 -5.64 12.87 15.95
N VAL A 932 -5.22 13.24 17.16
CA VAL A 932 -5.91 14.20 18.02
C VAL A 932 -5.00 15.39 18.28
N GLN A 933 -5.51 16.61 18.12
CA GLN A 933 -4.81 17.87 18.40
C GLN A 933 -4.25 17.88 19.83
N ALA A 934 -2.92 17.97 19.95
CA ALA A 934 -2.28 17.98 21.26
C ALA A 934 -2.19 19.39 21.87
N LEU A 935 -2.13 20.46 21.07
CA LEU A 935 -2.07 21.82 21.60
C LEU A 935 -3.27 22.17 22.48
N GLN A 936 -3.02 22.86 23.58
CA GLN A 936 -4.08 23.38 24.44
C GLN A 936 -4.91 24.43 23.71
N GLN A 937 -6.18 24.54 24.09
CA GLN A 937 -7.19 25.34 23.42
C GLN A 937 -6.82 26.84 23.30
N GLU A 938 -6.06 27.39 24.24
CA GLU A 938 -5.59 28.77 24.18
C GLU A 938 -4.66 29.09 22.99
N PHE A 939 -4.01 28.07 22.44
CA PHE A 939 -3.15 28.16 21.25
C PHE A 939 -3.89 27.82 19.96
N LEU A 940 -5.21 27.67 20.01
CA LEU A 940 -6.04 27.33 18.88
C LEU A 940 -7.02 28.47 18.58
N LEU A 941 -7.39 28.58 17.32
CA LEU A 941 -8.47 29.41 16.83
C LEU A 941 -9.70 28.53 16.55
N PRO A 942 -10.93 29.05 16.67
CA PRO A 942 -12.14 28.27 16.38
C PRO A 942 -12.27 27.93 14.88
N GLU A 943 -11.54 28.60 13.99
CA GLU A 943 -11.49 28.27 12.57
C GLU A 943 -10.62 27.02 12.29
N MET A 944 -11.11 26.14 11.42
CA MET A 944 -10.34 24.98 10.94
C MET A 944 -9.30 25.41 9.88
N MET A 945 -8.18 24.68 9.81
CA MET A 945 -7.27 24.78 8.67
C MET A 945 -7.98 24.27 7.41
N PRO A 946 -7.75 24.90 6.24
CA PRO A 946 -8.28 24.38 4.98
C PRO A 946 -7.76 22.96 4.75
N PHE A 947 -8.67 22.00 4.66
CA PHE A 947 -8.37 20.64 4.26
C PHE A 947 -8.42 20.61 2.72
N ALA A 948 -7.27 20.41 2.09
CA ALA A 948 -7.21 20.06 0.68
C ALA A 948 -7.20 18.54 0.61
N GLU A 949 -8.27 17.93 0.10
CA GLU A 949 -8.23 16.52 -0.25
C GLU A 949 -7.11 16.32 -1.28
N PRO A 950 -6.18 15.36 -1.08
CA PRO A 950 -5.29 14.96 -2.16
C PRO A 950 -6.16 14.32 -3.24
N GLY A 951 -6.07 14.89 -4.46
CA GLY A 951 -6.78 14.39 -5.65
C GLY A 951 -6.36 13.00 -6.08
#